data_AF-A0A7S0WP54-F1
#
_entry.id   AF-A0A7S0WP54-F1
#
_cell.length_a   1.000
_cell.length_b   1.000
_cell.length_c   1.000
_cell.angle_alpha   90.00
_cell.angle_beta   90.00
_cell.angle_gamma   90.00
#
_symmetry.space_group_name_H-M   'P 1'
#
loop_
_entity.id
_entity.type
_entity.pdbx_description
1 polymer ?
#
loop_
_entity_poly.entity_id
_entity_poly.type
_entity_poly.pdbx_seq_one_letter_code
_entity_poly.pdbx_strand_id
1 'polypeptide(L)'
;MPLLRVGLRRIALIALATLQHAVTQSTACISTHNLVNYTADVKMRGRQMRGTLLVVDDCTFEVTDLEVSPGNAILVYGVTESSEEPDNLQNAFPISTVELAGDSFGVTVRGALLDSVTWDTIGAVIFVEKGTRALSGVVTLEGSEQSTTMFENCKTLGDNIRVRWTLDVVAGSIDIGLEGKVLQGDQLTFGPAAPESGEDGKGAMLNADAVVAGFTRNGDGFQPYALDIFMDEYEPCESFPSSQLPGQVRGVCEDGVMGDTLAVNNVELVYAHQMEEVTFIRYRRALDTGDSTYDHPLTVGTAQNFIWAITAEESPGGGGATGSFPLRQGPPIEYHGPLKYGSLKGLDLGSSTFDCYHFDPAPLGGPDEDRSDSVPPAPGVPSTALSAMLSRGKVKVAWEVDEGDGHVTFYVSATSRSHYASIAIGTKMKGSYAYVAWVDADGAGYLRSYHMRGESASSLLKVEEDLADVTVSKSPAGLVSFSFRRSLAGEGDIPTVDPHTAMPLGWALGASWSDTELTGSMEHTDWSRSPTFVTLTTGDATVAAADAEYSAHGWLMWSAWAVLVPGGVLSARYLKGFENALWLKLHQGCMYLALLFMAAGLLLAVVKTEEDGKRHFDNAHTLTGIFALALAAVQPINAIMRPPQPDSGPAGRPADGKATAGRFAVSARRVWEVSHRALAAAGVALALASLFSGIDEMENQGLSEDAAEKLE
;
A
#
# COMPACT_ATOMS: atom_id res chain seq x y z
N MET A 1 -27.92 -45.99 -83.23
CA MET A 1 -28.70 -45.48 -82.08
C MET A 1 -27.88 -45.67 -80.82
N PRO A 2 -27.97 -44.72 -79.88
CA PRO A 2 -26.87 -44.20 -79.09
C PRO A 2 -26.96 -44.65 -77.63
N LEU A 3 -26.18 -44.04 -76.74
CA LEU A 3 -26.15 -44.22 -75.28
C LEU A 3 -25.16 -45.25 -74.76
N LEU A 4 -23.85 -45.00 -74.94
CA LEU A 4 -22.85 -45.33 -73.90
C LEU A 4 -21.47 -44.69 -74.17
N ARG A 5 -21.44 -43.53 -74.85
CA ARG A 5 -20.24 -42.69 -75.04
C ARG A 5 -20.25 -41.38 -74.22
N VAL A 6 -21.02 -41.34 -73.13
CA VAL A 6 -21.17 -40.14 -72.26
C VAL A 6 -20.66 -40.35 -70.83
N GLY A 7 -20.33 -41.59 -70.41
CA GLY A 7 -19.95 -41.89 -69.02
C GLY A 7 -18.49 -41.66 -68.63
N LEU A 8 -17.53 -41.79 -69.55
CA LEU A 8 -16.10 -41.80 -69.17
C LEU A 8 -15.35 -40.47 -69.37
N ARG A 9 -15.95 -39.47 -70.04
CA ARG A 9 -15.35 -38.12 -70.15
C ARG A 9 -15.69 -37.19 -68.99
N ARG A 10 -16.66 -37.54 -68.13
CA ARG A 10 -17.03 -36.70 -66.96
C ARG A 10 -16.30 -37.07 -65.68
N ILE A 11 -15.77 -38.29 -65.55
CA ILE A 11 -15.00 -38.70 -64.36
C ILE A 11 -13.52 -38.26 -64.49
N ALA A 12 -12.96 -38.21 -65.70
CA ALA A 12 -11.61 -37.68 -65.93
C ALA A 12 -11.53 -36.14 -65.91
N LEU A 13 -12.64 -35.41 -66.09
CA LEU A 13 -12.68 -33.94 -65.96
C LEU A 13 -13.00 -33.45 -64.54
N ILE A 14 -13.57 -34.30 -63.68
CA ILE A 14 -13.80 -33.95 -62.28
C ILE A 14 -12.57 -34.28 -61.43
N ALA A 15 -11.78 -35.30 -61.79
CA ALA A 15 -10.48 -35.57 -61.16
C ALA A 15 -9.33 -34.64 -61.62
N LEU A 16 -9.51 -33.87 -62.70
CA LEU A 16 -8.57 -32.83 -63.15
C LEU A 16 -8.98 -31.41 -62.72
N ALA A 17 -10.17 -31.24 -62.13
CA ALA A 17 -10.66 -29.97 -61.58
C ALA A 17 -10.59 -29.90 -60.04
N THR A 18 -10.23 -31.00 -59.36
CA THR A 18 -9.98 -31.04 -57.91
C THR A 18 -8.48 -31.11 -57.55
N LEU A 19 -7.60 -30.74 -58.49
CA LEU A 19 -6.14 -30.61 -58.29
C LEU A 19 -5.62 -29.23 -58.72
N GLN A 20 -6.48 -28.20 -58.67
CA GLN A 20 -6.15 -26.82 -59.06
C GLN A 20 -6.61 -25.75 -58.06
N HIS A 21 -6.87 -26.11 -56.81
CA HIS A 21 -6.97 -25.13 -55.72
C HIS A 21 -6.02 -25.54 -54.59
N ALA A 22 -5.21 -24.57 -54.15
CA ALA A 22 -4.09 -24.67 -53.21
C ALA A 22 -2.75 -25.21 -53.76
N VAL A 23 -2.32 -24.71 -54.93
CA VAL A 23 -0.93 -24.21 -55.00
C VAL A 23 -1.05 -22.70 -55.17
N THR A 24 -1.35 -22.00 -54.08
CA THR A 24 -0.85 -20.64 -53.95
C THR A 24 0.66 -20.79 -53.85
N GLN A 25 1.34 -20.55 -54.96
CA GLN A 25 2.74 -20.16 -54.90
C GLN A 25 2.77 -18.99 -53.92
N SER A 26 3.40 -19.20 -52.76
CA SER A 26 4.01 -18.11 -52.01
C SER A 26 4.91 -17.40 -53.01
N THR A 27 4.42 -16.34 -53.65
CA THR A 27 5.30 -15.30 -54.18
C THR A 27 6.19 -14.94 -53.02
N ALA A 28 7.48 -15.29 -53.11
CA ALA A 28 8.45 -14.91 -52.10
C ALA A 28 8.33 -13.40 -51.94
N CYS A 29 7.94 -12.95 -50.75
CA CYS A 29 7.91 -11.54 -50.49
C CYS A 29 9.31 -10.97 -50.71
N ILE A 30 9.39 -9.83 -51.40
CA ILE A 30 10.65 -9.20 -51.76
C ILE A 30 11.03 -8.25 -50.60
N SER A 31 12.31 -7.93 -50.47
CA SER A 31 12.84 -7.02 -49.45
C SER A 31 13.46 -5.79 -50.14
N THR A 32 12.62 -4.97 -50.78
CA THR A 32 13.06 -3.83 -51.60
C THR A 32 12.64 -2.47 -51.06
N HIS A 33 11.69 -2.43 -50.14
CA HIS A 33 11.21 -1.19 -49.54
C HIS A 33 12.31 -0.53 -48.68
N ASN A 34 12.30 0.80 -48.60
CA ASN A 34 13.28 1.55 -47.79
C ASN A 34 13.12 1.34 -46.28
N LEU A 35 11.93 0.92 -45.84
CA LEU A 35 11.65 0.56 -44.45
C LEU A 35 12.09 -0.87 -44.09
N VAL A 36 12.67 -1.67 -44.99
CA VAL A 36 13.17 -3.00 -44.58
C VAL A 36 14.28 -2.84 -43.53
N ASN A 37 14.16 -3.58 -42.43
CA ASN A 37 14.94 -3.44 -41.20
C ASN A 37 14.71 -2.13 -40.43
N TYR A 38 13.66 -1.38 -40.75
CA TYR A 38 13.21 -0.28 -39.92
C TYR A 38 12.72 -0.82 -38.58
N THR A 39 13.25 -0.25 -37.50
CA THR A 39 12.87 -0.58 -36.13
C THR A 39 12.44 0.68 -35.40
N ALA A 40 11.30 0.62 -34.73
CA ALA A 40 10.81 1.71 -33.89
C ALA A 40 10.03 1.17 -32.69
N ASP A 41 10.21 1.82 -31.54
CA ASP A 41 9.52 1.43 -30.31
C ASP A 41 8.08 1.93 -30.31
N VAL A 42 7.18 1.09 -29.80
CA VAL A 42 5.78 1.45 -29.64
C VAL A 42 5.67 2.52 -28.55
N LYS A 43 5.18 3.71 -28.92
CA LYS A 43 4.78 4.71 -27.92
C LYS A 43 3.49 4.26 -27.27
N MET A 44 3.57 4.13 -25.95
CA MET A 44 2.48 3.69 -25.10
C MET A 44 1.32 4.68 -25.11
N ARG A 45 0.10 4.15 -25.25
CA ARG A 45 -1.18 4.84 -25.06
C ARG A 45 -1.99 4.03 -24.04
N GLY A 46 -3.17 3.52 -24.38
CA GLY A 46 -3.93 2.64 -23.48
C GLY A 46 -3.26 1.28 -23.27
N ARG A 47 -3.75 0.52 -22.29
CA ARG A 47 -3.42 -0.90 -22.06
C ARG A 47 -1.94 -1.15 -21.75
N GLN A 48 -1.21 -0.11 -21.34
CA GLN A 48 0.23 -0.12 -21.06
C GLN A 48 1.06 -0.84 -22.15
N MET A 49 0.62 -0.76 -23.41
CA MET A 49 1.21 -1.53 -24.50
C MET A 49 2.58 -0.98 -24.87
N ARG A 50 3.58 -1.87 -24.94
CA ARG A 50 4.93 -1.60 -25.42
C ARG A 50 5.48 -2.76 -26.25
N GLY A 51 6.55 -2.50 -26.97
CA GLY A 51 7.25 -3.45 -27.83
C GLY A 51 8.03 -2.69 -28.89
N THR A 52 8.72 -3.42 -29.76
CA THR A 52 9.46 -2.83 -30.89
C THR A 52 8.91 -3.38 -32.19
N LEU A 53 8.44 -2.49 -33.07
CA LEU A 53 8.03 -2.85 -34.43
C LEU A 53 9.29 -2.98 -35.30
N LEU A 54 9.45 -4.12 -35.94
CA LEU A 54 10.45 -4.40 -36.97
C LEU A 54 9.74 -4.67 -38.30
N VAL A 55 10.09 -3.92 -39.33
CA VAL A 55 9.68 -4.22 -40.71
C VAL A 55 10.66 -5.23 -41.30
N VAL A 56 10.22 -6.47 -41.50
CA VAL A 56 11.11 -7.59 -41.89
C VAL A 56 11.32 -7.64 -43.40
N ASP A 57 10.27 -7.45 -44.17
CA ASP A 57 10.27 -7.40 -45.63
C ASP A 57 9.06 -6.60 -46.14
N ASP A 58 8.83 -6.56 -47.46
CA ASP A 58 7.79 -5.72 -48.06
C ASP A 58 6.36 -6.19 -47.70
N CYS A 59 6.20 -7.34 -47.05
CA CYS A 59 4.91 -7.96 -46.75
C CYS A 59 4.77 -8.42 -45.29
N THR A 60 5.82 -8.36 -44.48
CA THR A 60 5.78 -8.86 -43.10
C THR A 60 6.46 -7.90 -42.12
N PHE A 61 5.96 -7.93 -40.90
CA PHE A 61 6.51 -7.21 -39.76
C PHE A 61 6.54 -8.12 -38.54
N GLU A 62 7.36 -7.76 -37.58
CA GLU A 62 7.43 -8.38 -36.26
C GLU A 62 7.24 -7.31 -35.20
N VAL A 63 6.55 -7.66 -34.12
CA VAL A 63 6.53 -6.87 -32.89
C VAL A 63 7.25 -7.71 -31.85
N THR A 64 8.45 -7.29 -31.47
CA THR A 64 9.30 -7.96 -30.48
C THR A 64 9.07 -7.36 -29.10
N ASP A 65 9.39 -8.14 -28.07
CA ASP A 65 9.29 -7.73 -26.65
C ASP A 65 7.91 -7.12 -26.31
N LEU A 66 6.87 -7.70 -26.91
CA LEU A 66 5.50 -7.23 -26.76
C LEU A 66 5.04 -7.45 -25.33
N GLU A 67 4.64 -6.36 -24.68
CA GLU A 67 3.90 -6.40 -23.42
C GLU A 67 2.58 -5.64 -23.57
N VAL A 68 1.49 -6.23 -23.08
CA VAL A 68 0.13 -5.64 -23.10
C VAL A 68 -0.58 -6.01 -21.81
N SER A 69 -1.08 -5.03 -21.05
CA SER A 69 -1.86 -5.28 -19.84
C SER A 69 -3.08 -6.18 -20.11
N PRO A 70 -3.50 -7.06 -19.18
CA PRO A 70 -4.59 -8.03 -19.37
C PRO A 70 -5.93 -7.45 -19.85
N GLY A 71 -6.55 -8.03 -20.88
CA GLY A 71 -7.87 -7.65 -21.45
C GLY A 71 -8.05 -8.09 -22.91
N ASN A 72 -8.75 -7.33 -23.76
CA ASN A 72 -9.04 -7.79 -25.12
C ASN A 72 -7.79 -7.82 -26.01
N ALA A 73 -7.83 -8.68 -27.03
CA ALA A 73 -6.78 -8.76 -28.04
C ALA A 73 -6.57 -7.41 -28.76
N ILE A 74 -5.34 -7.15 -29.18
CA ILE A 74 -4.97 -5.93 -29.89
C ILE A 74 -4.88 -6.23 -31.39
N LEU A 75 -5.46 -5.34 -32.20
CA LEU A 75 -5.45 -5.41 -33.65
C LEU A 75 -4.45 -4.38 -34.22
N VAL A 76 -3.84 -4.71 -35.35
CA VAL A 76 -2.85 -3.85 -36.01
C VAL A 76 -3.47 -3.13 -37.22
N TYR A 77 -3.48 -1.81 -37.15
CA TYR A 77 -4.06 -0.91 -38.16
C TYR A 77 -3.02 0.09 -38.65
N GLY A 78 -3.29 0.69 -39.81
CA GLY A 78 -2.49 1.75 -40.41
C GLY A 78 -3.32 3.02 -40.54
N VAL A 79 -2.64 4.16 -40.40
CA VAL A 79 -3.17 5.48 -40.74
C VAL A 79 -2.22 6.13 -41.74
N THR A 80 -2.76 6.92 -42.66
CA THR A 80 -1.96 7.61 -43.70
C THR A 80 -1.18 8.81 -43.16
N GLU A 81 -1.58 9.34 -42.01
CA GLU A 81 -0.92 10.45 -41.34
C GLU A 81 0.27 9.94 -40.51
N SER A 82 1.43 10.58 -40.65
CA SER A 82 2.57 10.34 -39.77
C SER A 82 2.46 11.25 -38.54
N SER A 83 1.72 10.78 -37.54
CA SER A 83 1.52 11.48 -36.26
C SER A 83 1.54 10.48 -35.10
N GLU A 84 2.13 10.90 -33.98
CA GLU A 84 2.08 10.15 -32.72
C GLU A 84 0.71 10.26 -32.03
N GLU A 85 -0.11 11.21 -32.45
CA GLU A 85 -1.49 11.46 -32.02
C GLU A 85 -2.35 11.67 -33.27
N PRO A 86 -2.68 10.58 -33.98
CA PRO A 86 -3.49 10.70 -35.19
C PRO A 86 -4.90 11.16 -34.82
N ASP A 87 -5.26 12.37 -35.26
CA ASP A 87 -6.52 13.04 -34.92
C ASP A 87 -7.76 12.29 -35.45
N ASN A 88 -7.60 11.49 -36.51
CA ASN A 88 -8.69 10.83 -37.20
C ASN A 88 -8.55 9.30 -37.28
N LEU A 89 -8.81 8.64 -36.15
CA LEU A 89 -8.88 7.18 -36.07
C LEU A 89 -10.00 6.57 -36.93
N GLN A 90 -10.97 7.35 -37.44
CA GLN A 90 -12.04 6.82 -38.31
C GLN A 90 -11.53 6.38 -39.68
N ASN A 91 -10.39 6.92 -40.13
CA ASN A 91 -9.76 6.55 -41.39
C ASN A 91 -8.73 5.42 -41.25
N ALA A 92 -8.57 4.86 -40.05
CA ALA A 92 -7.68 3.73 -39.84
C ALA A 92 -8.17 2.50 -40.61
N PHE A 93 -7.25 1.81 -41.27
CA PHE A 93 -7.53 0.59 -42.04
C PHE A 93 -6.72 -0.59 -41.49
N PRO A 94 -7.27 -1.81 -41.48
CA PRO A 94 -6.52 -2.98 -41.01
C PRO A 94 -5.34 -3.22 -41.94
N ILE A 95 -4.15 -3.42 -41.39
CA ILE A 95 -2.96 -3.75 -42.18
C ILE A 95 -2.62 -5.23 -42.10
N SER A 96 -3.08 -5.93 -41.07
CA SER A 96 -2.87 -7.36 -40.87
C SER A 96 -4.09 -8.04 -40.25
N THR A 97 -4.18 -9.35 -40.41
CA THR A 97 -5.16 -10.20 -39.69
C THR A 97 -4.64 -10.72 -38.36
N VAL A 98 -3.37 -10.45 -38.03
CA VAL A 98 -2.78 -10.90 -36.76
C VAL A 98 -3.49 -10.22 -35.58
N GLU A 99 -3.84 -11.02 -34.58
CA GLU A 99 -4.34 -10.54 -33.30
C GLU A 99 -3.25 -10.74 -32.26
N LEU A 100 -2.85 -9.67 -31.59
CA LEU A 100 -1.91 -9.74 -30.48
C LEU A 100 -2.68 -10.08 -29.21
N ALA A 101 -2.22 -11.08 -28.44
CA ALA A 101 -2.93 -11.50 -27.24
C ALA A 101 -2.97 -10.35 -26.22
N GLY A 102 -4.14 -10.13 -25.62
CA GLY A 102 -4.42 -9.01 -24.71
C GLY A 102 -3.81 -9.14 -23.32
N ASP A 103 -2.88 -10.06 -23.13
CA ASP A 103 -2.14 -10.37 -21.89
C ASP A 103 -0.66 -10.70 -22.19
N SER A 104 -0.18 -10.35 -23.39
CA SER A 104 1.18 -10.62 -23.86
C SER A 104 2.23 -10.04 -22.92
N PHE A 105 3.34 -10.76 -22.71
CA PHE A 105 4.48 -10.28 -21.93
C PHE A 105 5.80 -10.88 -22.43
N GLY A 106 6.68 -10.06 -23.00
CA GLY A 106 7.98 -10.50 -23.52
C GLY A 106 7.88 -11.47 -24.70
N VAL A 107 6.83 -11.36 -25.53
CA VAL A 107 6.60 -12.25 -26.67
C VAL A 107 6.93 -11.55 -27.99
N THR A 108 7.34 -12.32 -28.99
CA THR A 108 7.49 -11.83 -30.36
C THR A 108 6.36 -12.34 -31.23
N VAL A 109 5.67 -11.44 -31.92
CA VAL A 109 4.58 -11.77 -32.83
C VAL A 109 4.90 -11.29 -34.24
N ARG A 110 4.79 -12.20 -35.21
CA ARG A 110 4.96 -11.90 -36.64
C ARG A 110 3.62 -11.73 -37.33
N GLY A 111 3.44 -10.62 -38.04
CA GLY A 111 2.27 -10.31 -38.85
C GLY A 111 2.61 -10.27 -40.34
N ALA A 112 1.64 -10.66 -41.17
CA ALA A 112 1.68 -10.45 -42.62
C ALA A 112 0.74 -9.31 -43.00
N LEU A 113 1.17 -8.45 -43.93
CA LEU A 113 0.34 -7.41 -44.52
C LEU A 113 -0.78 -8.04 -45.37
N LEU A 114 -1.93 -7.37 -45.43
CA LEU A 114 -2.99 -7.71 -46.36
C LEU A 114 -2.56 -7.44 -47.80
N ASP A 115 -3.02 -8.25 -48.76
CA ASP A 115 -2.67 -8.15 -50.19
C ASP A 115 -2.91 -6.76 -50.80
N SER A 116 -3.81 -5.96 -50.22
CA SER A 116 -4.16 -4.60 -50.69
C SER A 116 -3.37 -3.47 -50.01
N VAL A 117 -2.42 -3.79 -49.12
CA VAL A 117 -1.70 -2.84 -48.28
C VAL A 117 -0.20 -2.89 -48.63
N THR A 118 0.40 -1.72 -48.80
CA THR A 118 1.86 -1.58 -48.93
C THR A 118 2.38 -0.56 -47.92
N TRP A 119 3.65 -0.67 -47.55
CA TRP A 119 4.28 0.23 -46.59
C TRP A 119 4.20 1.71 -47.02
N ASP A 120 4.21 2.03 -48.33
CA ASP A 120 4.03 3.40 -48.86
C ASP A 120 2.70 4.05 -48.47
N THR A 121 1.69 3.26 -48.10
CA THR A 121 0.35 3.75 -47.74
C THR A 121 0.19 4.04 -46.24
N ILE A 122 1.19 3.70 -45.43
CA ILE A 122 1.14 3.77 -43.98
C ILE A 122 2.06 4.90 -43.51
N GLY A 123 1.50 5.95 -42.92
CA GLY A 123 2.25 6.99 -42.21
C GLY A 123 2.59 6.59 -40.77
N ALA A 124 1.66 5.91 -40.10
CA ALA A 124 1.87 5.33 -38.78
C ALA A 124 1.12 4.00 -38.62
N VAL A 125 1.73 3.07 -37.88
CA VAL A 125 1.12 1.83 -37.42
C VAL A 125 0.49 2.10 -36.06
N ILE A 126 -0.79 1.80 -35.93
CA ILE A 126 -1.53 1.94 -34.67
C ILE A 126 -2.02 0.58 -34.18
N PHE A 127 -2.04 0.45 -32.87
CA PHE A 127 -2.49 -0.74 -32.16
C PHE A 127 -3.78 -0.41 -31.42
N VAL A 128 -4.85 -1.11 -31.75
CA VAL A 128 -6.18 -0.81 -31.21
C VAL A 128 -6.83 -2.02 -30.57
N GLU A 129 -7.52 -1.81 -29.46
CA GLU A 129 -8.20 -2.88 -28.75
C GLU A 129 -9.39 -3.44 -29.55
N LYS A 130 -9.50 -4.77 -29.63
CA LYS A 130 -10.59 -5.47 -30.30
C LYS A 130 -11.91 -5.22 -29.56
N GLY A 131 -12.90 -4.74 -30.29
CA GLY A 131 -14.23 -4.40 -29.76
C GLY A 131 -14.41 -2.91 -29.51
N THR A 132 -13.62 -2.32 -28.60
CA THR A 132 -13.70 -0.90 -28.23
C THR A 132 -13.05 0.03 -29.25
N ARG A 133 -12.05 -0.47 -30.00
CA ARG A 133 -11.15 0.31 -30.86
C ARG A 133 -10.41 1.43 -30.12
N ALA A 134 -10.20 1.28 -28.81
CA ALA A 134 -9.36 2.19 -28.04
C ALA A 134 -7.90 2.08 -28.50
N LEU A 135 -7.21 3.22 -28.60
CA LEU A 135 -5.81 3.28 -29.03
C LEU A 135 -4.87 2.82 -27.91
N SER A 136 -4.13 1.73 -28.14
CA SER A 136 -3.20 1.14 -27.18
C SER A 136 -1.74 1.51 -27.45
N GLY A 137 -1.35 1.70 -28.72
CA GLY A 137 0.02 2.09 -29.07
C GLY A 137 0.12 2.68 -30.47
N VAL A 138 1.20 3.43 -30.72
CA VAL A 138 1.48 4.08 -32.01
C VAL A 138 2.96 3.99 -32.35
N VAL A 139 3.27 3.68 -33.61
CA VAL A 139 4.60 3.76 -34.20
C VAL A 139 4.52 4.62 -35.46
N THR A 140 5.25 5.74 -35.48
CA THR A 140 5.40 6.57 -36.69
C THR A 140 6.48 5.96 -37.58
N LEU A 141 6.29 5.99 -38.90
CA LEU A 141 7.27 5.43 -39.86
C LEU A 141 8.21 6.50 -40.43
N GLU A 142 8.05 7.77 -40.03
CA GLU A 142 8.88 8.90 -40.48
C GLU A 142 9.39 9.75 -39.30
N GLY A 143 10.71 9.74 -39.09
CA GLY A 143 11.49 10.93 -38.71
C GLY A 143 11.35 11.59 -37.33
N SER A 144 10.53 11.10 -36.38
CA SER A 144 10.57 11.61 -34.99
C SER A 144 11.42 10.72 -34.08
N GLU A 145 12.27 11.34 -33.25
CA GLU A 145 12.83 10.67 -32.07
C GLU A 145 11.67 10.41 -31.10
N GLN A 146 11.07 9.24 -31.20
CA GLN A 146 9.96 8.84 -30.35
C GLN A 146 10.49 8.52 -28.95
N SER A 147 9.88 9.11 -27.91
CA SER A 147 10.26 8.83 -26.52
C SER A 147 9.99 7.36 -26.21
N THR A 148 11.05 6.56 -26.10
CA THR A 148 10.92 5.12 -25.87
C THR A 148 10.48 4.81 -24.44
N THR A 149 9.53 3.87 -24.32
CA THR A 149 9.09 3.27 -23.05
C THR A 149 9.66 1.87 -22.84
N MET A 150 10.56 1.45 -23.74
CA MET A 150 11.26 0.18 -23.68
C MET A 150 12.53 0.28 -22.84
N PHE A 151 12.84 -0.82 -22.15
CA PHE A 151 14.06 -1.00 -21.36
C PHE A 151 14.58 -2.42 -21.53
N GLU A 152 15.88 -2.57 -21.38
CA GLU A 152 16.55 -3.87 -21.49
C GLU A 152 16.32 -4.75 -20.26
N ASN A 153 16.15 -4.12 -19.10
CA ASN A 153 16.03 -4.80 -17.82
C ASN A 153 14.81 -4.35 -17.02
N CYS A 154 14.29 -5.24 -16.19
CA CYS A 154 13.15 -4.98 -15.33
C CYS A 154 13.20 -5.84 -14.06
N LYS A 155 12.82 -5.25 -12.93
CA LYS A 155 12.68 -5.93 -11.63
C LYS A 155 11.45 -5.44 -10.87
N THR A 156 10.60 -6.37 -10.45
CA THR A 156 9.53 -6.06 -9.49
C THR A 156 10.12 -5.77 -8.12
N LEU A 157 9.72 -4.66 -7.52
CA LEU A 157 10.19 -4.19 -6.22
C LEU A 157 9.17 -4.48 -5.11
N GLY A 158 7.88 -4.33 -5.42
CA GLY A 158 6.75 -4.68 -4.57
C GLY A 158 5.48 -4.92 -5.41
N ASP A 159 4.33 -5.14 -4.77
CA ASP A 159 3.09 -5.46 -5.49
C ASP A 159 2.61 -4.33 -6.43
N ASN A 160 2.95 -3.08 -6.11
CA ASN A 160 2.49 -1.89 -6.83
C ASN A 160 3.63 -1.04 -7.42
N ILE A 161 4.87 -1.54 -7.43
CA ILE A 161 6.01 -0.80 -7.98
C ILE A 161 7.04 -1.75 -8.58
N ARG A 162 7.58 -1.35 -9.73
CA ARG A 162 8.70 -2.01 -10.41
C ARG A 162 9.65 -0.97 -10.97
N VAL A 163 10.89 -1.40 -11.15
CA VAL A 163 11.94 -0.60 -11.77
C VAL A 163 12.37 -1.25 -13.08
N ARG A 164 12.58 -0.42 -14.09
CA ARG A 164 13.12 -0.78 -15.41
C ARG A 164 14.40 0.01 -15.63
N TRP A 165 15.38 -0.56 -16.33
CA TRP A 165 16.58 0.20 -16.65
C TRP A 165 17.28 -0.25 -17.94
N THR A 166 17.98 0.70 -18.55
CA THR A 166 18.89 0.50 -19.68
C THR A 166 20.19 1.23 -19.37
N LEU A 167 21.32 0.55 -19.55
CA LEU A 167 22.65 1.08 -19.28
C LEU A 167 23.30 1.59 -20.56
N ASP A 168 23.79 2.82 -20.54
CA ASP A 168 24.72 3.33 -21.55
C ASP A 168 26.11 3.49 -20.94
N VAL A 169 26.87 2.39 -20.98
CA VAL A 169 28.24 2.35 -20.43
C VAL A 169 29.19 3.28 -21.18
N VAL A 170 28.92 3.58 -22.46
CA VAL A 170 29.76 4.46 -23.28
C VAL A 170 29.53 5.92 -22.91
N ALA A 171 28.26 6.32 -22.73
CA ALA A 171 27.90 7.65 -22.26
C ALA A 171 28.12 7.82 -20.75
N GLY A 172 28.30 6.72 -20.00
CA GLY A 172 28.45 6.75 -18.55
C GLY A 172 27.15 7.09 -17.82
N SER A 173 26.00 6.66 -18.36
CA SER A 173 24.68 6.98 -17.83
C SER A 173 23.75 5.77 -17.75
N ILE A 174 22.67 5.92 -16.99
CA ILE A 174 21.58 4.94 -16.87
C ILE A 174 20.24 5.65 -17.06
N ASP A 175 19.38 5.06 -17.88
CA ASP A 175 17.97 5.40 -17.94
C ASP A 175 17.22 4.48 -16.98
N ILE A 176 16.47 5.05 -16.03
CA ILE A 176 15.62 4.33 -15.07
C ILE A 176 14.16 4.67 -15.35
N GLY A 177 13.33 3.63 -15.46
CA GLY A 177 11.88 3.72 -15.53
C GLY A 177 11.26 3.26 -14.22
N LEU A 178 10.64 4.17 -13.47
CA LEU A 178 9.79 3.83 -12.33
C LEU A 178 8.36 3.68 -12.79
N GLU A 179 7.80 2.52 -12.50
CA GLU A 179 6.44 2.18 -12.89
C GLU A 179 5.70 1.70 -11.65
N GLY A 180 4.60 2.37 -11.31
CA GLY A 180 3.83 2.03 -10.13
C GLY A 180 2.34 2.17 -10.34
N LYS A 181 1.58 1.20 -9.80
CA LYS A 181 0.13 1.26 -9.72
C LYS A 181 -0.26 2.06 -8.47
N VAL A 182 -0.32 3.38 -8.63
CA VAL A 182 -0.43 4.33 -7.52
C VAL A 182 -1.44 5.41 -7.86
N LEU A 183 -2.00 6.05 -6.83
CA LEU A 183 -2.97 7.12 -7.05
C LEU A 183 -2.31 8.35 -7.68
N GLN A 184 -3.13 9.19 -8.32
CA GLN A 184 -2.67 10.47 -8.82
C GLN A 184 -2.20 11.35 -7.66
N GLY A 185 -0.91 11.69 -7.68
CA GLY A 185 -0.22 12.43 -6.62
C GLY A 185 0.86 11.63 -5.90
N ASP A 186 0.68 10.31 -5.80
CA ASP A 186 1.63 9.43 -5.11
C ASP A 186 3.04 9.53 -5.75
N GLN A 187 4.06 9.53 -4.89
CA GLN A 187 5.46 9.62 -5.27
C GLN A 187 6.08 8.22 -5.30
N LEU A 188 6.93 7.95 -6.29
CA LEU A 188 7.74 6.74 -6.40
C LEU A 188 9.20 7.09 -6.09
N THR A 189 9.84 6.30 -5.24
CA THR A 189 11.24 6.50 -4.87
C THR A 189 12.07 5.28 -5.20
N PHE A 190 13.26 5.49 -5.77
CA PHE A 190 14.23 4.42 -6.00
C PHE A 190 15.66 4.94 -6.05
N GLY A 191 16.61 4.22 -5.46
CA GLY A 191 18.03 4.53 -5.59
C GLY A 191 18.97 3.68 -4.76
N PRO A 192 20.29 3.85 -4.95
CA PRO A 192 21.31 3.13 -4.20
C PRO A 192 21.22 3.41 -2.69
N ALA A 193 21.23 2.32 -1.91
CA ALA A 193 21.44 2.39 -0.47
C ALA A 193 22.91 2.69 -0.18
N ALA A 194 23.19 3.27 1.00
CA ALA A 194 24.56 3.49 1.45
C ALA A 194 25.39 2.18 1.44
N PRO A 195 26.66 2.19 0.99
CA PRO A 195 27.50 0.99 0.94
C PRO A 195 27.69 0.27 2.29
N GLU A 196 27.57 1.00 3.41
CA GLU A 196 27.71 0.46 4.78
C GLU A 196 26.38 -0.01 5.40
N SER A 197 25.27 0.02 4.64
CA SER A 197 23.98 -0.48 5.11
C SER A 197 24.04 -1.97 5.43
N GLY A 198 23.83 -2.33 6.72
CA GLY A 198 24.10 -3.67 7.26
C GLY A 198 23.27 -4.81 6.66
N GLU A 199 23.73 -6.06 6.93
CA GLU A 199 23.22 -7.33 6.37
C GLU A 199 21.71 -7.57 6.54
N ASP A 200 21.02 -6.84 7.43
CA ASP A 200 19.60 -7.04 7.77
C ASP A 200 18.64 -6.09 7.04
N GLY A 201 19.12 -5.11 6.25
CA GLY A 201 18.27 -4.14 5.53
C GLY A 201 17.51 -3.13 6.42
N LYS A 202 17.58 -3.29 7.75
CA LYS A 202 17.17 -2.27 8.73
C LYS A 202 18.16 -1.12 8.66
N GLY A 203 17.67 0.05 8.26
CA GLY A 203 18.49 1.26 8.14
C GLY A 203 19.03 1.56 6.74
N ALA A 204 18.60 0.83 5.71
CA ALA A 204 19.10 1.00 4.34
C ALA A 204 18.73 2.36 3.70
N MET A 205 17.74 3.07 4.25
CA MET A 205 17.37 4.41 3.80
C MET A 205 18.29 5.50 4.33
N LEU A 206 18.94 5.29 5.49
CA LEU A 206 19.84 6.29 6.04
C LEU A 206 21.10 6.40 5.18
N ASN A 207 21.44 7.63 4.80
CA ASN A 207 22.46 8.00 3.83
C ASN A 207 22.24 7.39 2.43
N ALA A 208 20.99 7.06 2.06
CA ALA A 208 20.70 6.65 0.69
C ALA A 208 20.71 7.85 -0.26
N ASP A 209 21.13 7.59 -1.49
CA ASP A 209 21.00 8.47 -2.66
C ASP A 209 19.86 7.89 -3.48
N ALA A 210 18.80 8.66 -3.67
CA ALA A 210 17.65 8.18 -4.40
C ALA A 210 17.01 9.26 -5.25
N VAL A 211 16.18 8.80 -6.19
CA VAL A 211 15.35 9.69 -6.99
C VAL A 211 13.91 9.55 -6.54
N VAL A 212 13.27 10.67 -6.23
CA VAL A 212 11.83 10.78 -6.02
C VAL A 212 11.20 11.32 -7.29
N ALA A 213 10.23 10.58 -7.82
CA ALA A 213 9.55 10.94 -9.05
C ALA A 213 8.04 10.82 -8.86
N GLY A 214 7.29 11.76 -9.45
CA GLY A 214 5.85 11.77 -9.35
C GLY A 214 5.20 12.81 -10.27
N PHE A 215 3.92 13.03 -10.04
CA PHE A 215 3.15 14.11 -10.65
C PHE A 215 2.73 15.08 -9.55
N THR A 216 3.05 16.36 -9.71
CA THR A 216 2.60 17.41 -8.79
C THR A 216 1.49 18.22 -9.44
N ARG A 217 0.52 18.65 -8.64
CA ARG A 217 -0.51 19.58 -9.11
C ARG A 217 0.08 20.96 -9.36
N ASN A 218 -0.12 21.52 -10.56
CA ASN A 218 0.26 22.88 -10.90
C ASN A 218 -0.86 23.57 -11.70
N GLY A 219 -1.62 24.45 -11.04
CA GLY A 219 -2.81 25.07 -11.62
C GLY A 219 -3.89 24.03 -11.95
N ASP A 220 -4.33 24.00 -13.21
CA ASP A 220 -5.37 23.11 -13.73
C ASP A 220 -4.83 21.75 -14.23
N GLY A 221 -3.51 21.52 -14.17
CA GLY A 221 -2.87 20.30 -14.69
C GLY A 221 -1.90 19.64 -13.72
N PHE A 222 -1.38 18.48 -14.13
CA PHE A 222 -0.34 17.74 -13.42
C PHE A 222 0.99 17.84 -14.17
N GLN A 223 2.06 18.17 -13.45
CA GLN A 223 3.40 18.28 -14.01
C GLN A 223 4.27 17.14 -13.47
N PRO A 224 4.92 16.34 -14.32
CA PRO A 224 5.85 15.32 -13.87
C PRO A 224 7.15 15.94 -13.35
N TYR A 225 7.77 15.29 -12.38
CA TYR A 225 9.08 15.65 -11.85
C TYR A 225 9.88 14.39 -11.50
N ALA A 226 11.20 14.54 -11.50
CA ALA A 226 12.15 13.59 -10.96
C ALA A 226 13.24 14.38 -10.23
N LEU A 227 13.47 14.08 -8.96
CA LEU A 227 14.31 14.84 -8.06
C LEU A 227 15.31 13.92 -7.40
N ASP A 228 16.57 14.31 -7.54
CA ASP A 228 17.69 13.71 -6.86
C ASP A 228 17.68 14.11 -5.37
N ILE A 229 17.69 13.12 -4.49
CA ILE A 229 17.57 13.31 -3.04
C ILE A 229 18.60 12.49 -2.27
N PHE A 230 19.03 13.06 -1.15
CA PHE A 230 19.86 12.42 -0.16
C PHE A 230 19.13 12.38 1.19
N MET A 231 19.23 11.22 1.85
CA MET A 231 18.50 10.94 3.09
C MET A 231 19.46 10.91 4.29
N ASP A 232 19.76 12.05 4.92
CA ASP A 232 20.66 12.06 6.10
C ASP A 232 19.94 11.80 7.43
N GLU A 233 18.61 11.99 7.49
CA GLU A 233 17.73 11.72 8.63
C GLU A 233 16.36 11.16 8.15
N TYR A 234 15.59 10.52 9.03
CA TYR A 234 14.25 9.95 8.73
C TYR A 234 13.10 10.98 8.81
N GLU A 235 13.45 12.26 8.77
CA GLU A 235 12.51 13.38 8.91
C GLU A 235 12.35 14.09 7.54
N PRO A 236 11.22 14.78 7.30
CA PRO A 236 11.08 15.66 6.14
C PRO A 236 12.19 16.71 6.08
N CYS A 237 12.46 17.25 4.88
CA CYS A 237 13.51 18.27 4.73
C CYS A 237 13.24 19.53 5.57
N GLU A 238 14.09 19.78 6.57
CA GLU A 238 14.02 20.94 7.46
C GLU A 238 15.32 21.76 7.42
N SER A 239 15.18 23.10 7.42
CA SER A 239 16.31 24.00 7.64
C SER A 239 16.37 24.40 9.12
N PHE A 240 17.53 24.28 9.76
CA PHE A 240 17.68 24.66 11.16
C PHE A 240 18.21 26.10 11.33
N PRO A 241 17.43 27.03 11.92
CA PRO A 241 17.92 28.35 12.32
C PRO A 241 18.58 28.27 13.71
N SER A 242 19.66 27.50 13.87
CA SER A 242 20.40 27.41 15.14
C SER A 242 21.62 28.34 15.13
N SER A 243 21.83 29.06 16.24
CA SER A 243 22.87 30.09 16.45
C SER A 243 24.32 29.57 16.47
N GLN A 244 24.56 28.32 16.09
CA GLN A 244 25.89 27.72 15.99
C GLN A 244 26.34 27.44 14.54
N LEU A 245 25.41 27.23 13.59
CA LEU A 245 25.70 27.04 12.16
C LEU A 245 24.47 27.46 11.32
N PRO A 246 24.41 28.71 10.81
CA PRO A 246 23.31 29.15 9.96
C PRO A 246 23.35 28.46 8.59
N GLY A 247 22.26 27.81 8.18
CA GLY A 247 22.08 27.27 6.82
C GLY A 247 22.27 25.76 6.64
N GLN A 248 22.36 24.98 7.72
CA GLN A 248 22.39 23.51 7.60
C GLN A 248 20.96 22.97 7.40
N VAL A 249 20.81 22.17 6.34
CA VAL A 249 19.59 21.45 5.96
C VAL A 249 19.77 19.97 6.34
N ARG A 250 18.73 19.32 6.85
CA ARG A 250 18.71 17.88 7.16
C ARG A 250 17.34 17.26 6.89
N GLY A 251 17.28 15.95 6.84
CA GLY A 251 16.13 15.13 6.49
C GLY A 251 16.29 14.50 5.11
N VAL A 252 15.16 14.24 4.48
CA VAL A 252 15.09 13.78 3.09
C VAL A 252 15.04 14.98 2.16
N CYS A 253 16.17 15.36 1.58
CA CYS A 253 16.34 16.64 0.91
C CYS A 253 16.89 16.50 -0.51
N GLU A 254 16.54 17.43 -1.39
CA GLU A 254 17.25 17.60 -2.66
C GLU A 254 18.73 17.89 -2.41
N ASP A 255 19.61 17.21 -3.13
CA ASP A 255 21.07 17.36 -3.00
C ASP A 255 21.50 18.81 -3.20
N GLY A 256 20.91 19.49 -4.18
CA GLY A 256 21.17 20.90 -4.44
C GLY A 256 20.68 21.89 -3.38
N VAL A 257 19.99 21.40 -2.36
CA VAL A 257 19.63 22.15 -1.16
C VAL A 257 20.59 21.82 0.00
N MET A 258 21.26 20.67 -0.02
CA MET A 258 22.19 20.18 1.01
C MET A 258 23.64 20.68 0.86
N GLY A 259 24.10 21.04 -0.35
CA GLY A 259 25.53 21.28 -0.64
C GLY A 259 25.91 22.49 -1.52
N ASP A 260 27.23 22.75 -1.62
CA ASP A 260 27.86 23.77 -2.48
C ASP A 260 27.78 23.38 -3.98
N THR A 261 28.30 24.22 -4.90
CA THR A 261 28.16 24.18 -6.40
C THR A 261 28.26 22.85 -7.16
N LEU A 262 28.66 21.73 -6.53
CA LEU A 262 28.70 20.37 -7.11
C LEU A 262 27.47 19.52 -6.77
N ALA A 263 26.74 19.87 -5.71
CA ALA A 263 25.45 19.28 -5.38
C ALA A 263 24.39 19.90 -6.31
N VAL A 264 24.27 19.38 -7.52
CA VAL A 264 23.30 19.81 -8.51
C VAL A 264 22.39 18.62 -8.75
N ASN A 265 21.08 18.84 -8.82
CA ASN A 265 20.16 17.80 -9.30
C ASN A 265 20.68 17.27 -10.65
N ASN A 266 21.25 16.07 -10.62
CA ASN A 266 21.95 15.45 -11.75
C ASN A 266 21.02 14.49 -12.53
N VAL A 267 19.73 14.51 -12.18
CA VAL A 267 18.67 13.71 -12.78
C VAL A 267 17.96 14.51 -13.86
N GLU A 268 17.90 13.93 -15.06
CA GLU A 268 17.15 14.46 -16.20
C GLU A 268 15.84 13.69 -16.36
N LEU A 269 14.69 14.36 -16.25
CA LEU A 269 13.39 13.78 -16.60
C LEU A 269 13.30 13.60 -18.13
N VAL A 270 13.21 12.36 -18.60
CA VAL A 270 13.17 12.03 -20.03
C VAL A 270 11.73 11.92 -20.54
N TYR A 271 10.86 11.24 -19.78
CA TYR A 271 9.48 11.00 -20.18
C TYR A 271 8.61 10.63 -18.97
N ALA A 272 7.32 10.98 -19.00
CA ALA A 272 6.39 10.56 -17.97
C ALA A 272 4.96 10.48 -18.51
N HIS A 273 4.16 9.56 -17.99
CA HIS A 273 2.71 9.53 -18.16
C HIS A 273 2.02 8.90 -16.94
N GLN A 274 0.71 9.11 -16.87
CA GLN A 274 -0.16 8.36 -15.96
C GLN A 274 -1.36 7.87 -16.77
N MET A 275 -1.53 6.56 -16.89
CA MET A 275 -2.60 5.94 -17.68
C MET A 275 -3.08 4.66 -16.99
N GLU A 276 -4.40 4.45 -16.91
CA GLU A 276 -4.98 3.26 -16.27
C GLU A 276 -4.47 3.03 -14.83
N GLU A 277 -4.37 4.09 -14.03
CA GLU A 277 -3.85 4.08 -12.66
C GLU A 277 -2.38 3.64 -12.53
N VAL A 278 -1.65 3.57 -13.64
CA VAL A 278 -0.21 3.32 -13.66
C VAL A 278 0.51 4.62 -13.94
N THR A 279 1.32 5.04 -12.98
CA THR A 279 2.31 6.11 -13.12
C THR A 279 3.58 5.52 -13.68
N PHE A 280 4.05 6.05 -14.81
CA PHE A 280 5.31 5.68 -15.42
C PHE A 280 6.18 6.92 -15.61
N ILE A 281 7.40 6.89 -15.07
CA ILE A 281 8.36 7.98 -15.16
C ILE A 281 9.72 7.41 -15.57
N ARG A 282 10.26 7.92 -16.67
CA ARG A 282 11.62 7.67 -17.13
C ARG A 282 12.49 8.88 -16.83
N TYR A 283 13.56 8.65 -16.08
CA TYR A 283 14.61 9.64 -15.85
C TYR A 283 15.98 9.06 -16.16
N ARG A 284 16.94 9.94 -16.39
CA ARG A 284 18.33 9.61 -16.68
C ARG A 284 19.22 10.19 -15.59
N ARG A 285 20.21 9.42 -15.16
CA ARG A 285 21.29 9.89 -14.27
C ARG A 285 22.64 9.35 -14.70
N ALA A 286 23.71 10.04 -14.30
CA ALA A 286 25.08 9.57 -14.52
C ALA A 286 25.36 8.33 -13.64
N LEU A 287 26.26 7.44 -14.10
CA LEU A 287 26.73 6.31 -13.30
C LEU A 287 27.66 6.75 -12.17
N ASP A 288 28.44 7.81 -12.40
CA ASP A 288 29.31 8.44 -11.42
C ASP A 288 29.31 9.95 -11.71
N THR A 289 28.87 10.72 -10.74
CA THR A 289 28.74 12.19 -10.84
C THR A 289 30.02 12.88 -10.37
N GLY A 290 30.91 12.16 -9.70
CA GLY A 290 32.09 12.68 -9.02
C GLY A 290 31.80 13.38 -7.69
N ASP A 291 30.53 13.48 -7.25
CA ASP A 291 30.20 13.84 -5.87
C ASP A 291 30.31 12.59 -5.00
N SER A 292 31.01 12.70 -3.87
CA SER A 292 31.19 11.61 -2.90
C SER A 292 30.49 11.88 -1.58
N THR A 293 29.77 13.01 -1.50
CA THR A 293 29.08 13.49 -0.30
C THR A 293 27.63 13.06 -0.32
N TYR A 294 26.96 13.24 -1.46
CA TYR A 294 25.52 13.04 -1.62
C TYR A 294 25.16 12.00 -2.69
N ASP A 295 26.06 11.72 -3.63
CA ASP A 295 25.87 10.69 -4.65
C ASP A 295 26.60 9.38 -4.31
N HIS A 296 25.91 8.24 -4.52
CA HIS A 296 26.51 6.91 -4.51
C HIS A 296 26.71 6.41 -5.95
N PRO A 297 27.96 6.13 -6.38
CA PRO A 297 28.21 5.70 -7.75
C PRO A 297 27.60 4.33 -8.04
N LEU A 298 27.00 4.19 -9.24
CA LEU A 298 26.47 2.95 -9.78
C LEU A 298 27.59 2.20 -10.51
N THR A 299 28.15 1.20 -9.85
CA THR A 299 29.27 0.41 -10.38
C THR A 299 28.76 -0.80 -11.16
N VAL A 300 28.82 -0.71 -12.48
CA VAL A 300 28.41 -1.79 -13.40
C VAL A 300 29.22 -3.07 -13.11
N GLY A 301 28.55 -4.21 -13.01
CA GLY A 301 29.18 -5.51 -12.74
C GLY A 301 29.43 -5.77 -11.25
N THR A 302 28.95 -4.90 -10.37
CA THR A 302 29.04 -5.07 -8.91
C THR A 302 27.63 -5.11 -8.32
N ALA A 303 27.38 -6.10 -7.46
CA ALA A 303 26.12 -6.22 -6.74
C ALA A 303 26.01 -5.09 -5.70
N GLN A 304 24.99 -4.24 -5.84
CA GLN A 304 24.70 -3.11 -4.95
C GLN A 304 23.33 -3.27 -4.27
N ASN A 305 23.16 -2.60 -3.13
CA ASN A 305 21.87 -2.53 -2.44
C ASN A 305 21.11 -1.28 -2.91
N PHE A 306 19.79 -1.41 -3.03
CA PHE A 306 18.89 -0.33 -3.42
C PHE A 306 17.73 -0.22 -2.43
N ILE A 307 17.15 0.97 -2.32
CA ILE A 307 15.91 1.23 -1.61
C ILE A 307 14.80 1.58 -2.58
N TRP A 308 13.56 1.38 -2.15
CA TRP A 308 12.39 1.87 -2.85
C TRP A 308 11.27 2.24 -1.89
N ALA A 309 10.41 3.18 -2.29
CA ALA A 309 9.23 3.56 -1.53
C ALA A 309 8.09 4.08 -2.43
N ILE A 310 6.86 4.02 -1.92
CA ILE A 310 5.67 4.70 -2.45
C ILE A 310 5.12 5.61 -1.35
N THR A 311 5.13 6.91 -1.58
CA THR A 311 4.65 7.91 -0.62
C THR A 311 3.34 8.50 -1.12
N ALA A 312 2.31 8.59 -0.27
CA ALA A 312 1.04 9.20 -0.65
C ALA A 312 1.14 10.73 -0.64
N GLU A 313 0.50 11.42 -1.59
CA GLU A 313 0.34 12.87 -1.53
C GLU A 313 -0.83 13.21 -0.58
N GLU A 314 -0.57 13.99 0.48
CA GLU A 314 -1.63 14.45 1.39
C GLU A 314 -2.64 15.36 0.66
N SER A 315 -3.93 15.15 0.93
CA SER A 315 -4.98 16.05 0.45
C SER A 315 -4.79 17.46 1.04
N PRO A 316 -5.12 18.57 0.34
CA PRO A 316 -4.83 19.94 0.77
C PRO A 316 -5.56 20.44 2.04
N GLY A 317 -6.09 19.55 2.88
CA GLY A 317 -6.87 19.83 4.09
C GLY A 317 -6.15 19.58 5.42
N GLY A 318 -4.94 19.00 5.41
CA GLY A 318 -4.12 18.79 6.60
C GLY A 318 -3.47 20.10 7.07
N GLY A 319 -3.91 20.63 8.21
CA GLY A 319 -3.41 21.88 8.75
C GLY A 319 -1.94 21.82 9.21
N GLY A 320 -1.03 22.29 8.35
CA GLY A 320 0.15 23.09 8.72
C GLY A 320 1.23 22.42 9.55
N ALA A 321 2.15 21.69 8.90
CA ALA A 321 3.54 21.67 9.32
C ALA A 321 4.18 23.00 8.90
N THR A 322 4.20 23.99 9.81
CA THR A 322 4.96 25.23 9.60
C THR A 322 6.46 24.94 9.78
N GLY A 323 7.13 24.46 8.72
CA GLY A 323 8.57 24.19 8.77
C GLY A 323 9.15 23.43 7.58
N SER A 324 8.36 22.62 6.88
CA SER A 324 8.83 21.80 5.77
C SER A 324 9.18 22.69 4.57
N PHE A 325 10.42 22.64 4.10
CA PHE A 325 10.75 23.25 2.82
C PHE A 325 10.07 22.42 1.73
N PRO A 326 9.21 22.99 0.88
CA PRO A 326 8.81 22.28 -0.33
C PRO A 326 10.08 22.01 -1.13
N LEU A 327 10.18 20.79 -1.67
CA LEU A 327 11.14 20.49 -2.72
C LEU A 327 10.98 21.57 -3.81
N ARG A 328 12.07 22.03 -4.45
CA ARG A 328 12.02 23.11 -5.45
C ARG A 328 11.03 22.80 -6.57
N GLN A 329 10.79 21.52 -6.86
CA GLN A 329 9.84 21.06 -7.87
C GLN A 329 9.01 19.83 -7.43
N GLY A 330 8.47 19.81 -6.20
CA GLY A 330 7.59 18.71 -5.78
C GLY A 330 6.95 18.93 -4.40
N PRO A 331 5.93 18.11 -4.02
CA PRO A 331 5.37 18.14 -2.68
C PRO A 331 6.40 17.62 -1.65
N PRO A 332 6.27 18.00 -0.36
CA PRO A 332 7.13 17.49 0.69
C PRO A 332 7.04 15.96 0.78
N ILE A 333 8.16 15.31 1.05
CA ILE A 333 8.21 13.85 1.24
C ILE A 333 7.74 13.54 2.65
N GLU A 334 6.71 12.70 2.73
CA GLU A 334 6.08 12.29 3.99
C GLU A 334 6.35 10.81 4.31
N TYR A 335 5.89 10.40 5.48
CA TYR A 335 6.01 9.02 5.93
C TYR A 335 5.14 8.09 5.08
N HIS A 336 5.78 7.16 4.36
CA HIS A 336 5.12 6.20 3.48
C HIS A 336 4.34 5.08 4.20
N GLY A 337 4.43 4.98 5.54
CA GLY A 337 3.84 3.86 6.28
C GLY A 337 4.67 2.57 6.24
N PRO A 338 4.35 1.56 7.08
CA PRO A 338 5.19 0.37 7.25
C PRO A 338 5.17 -0.62 6.06
N LEU A 339 4.26 -0.44 5.09
CA LEU A 339 3.98 -1.44 4.03
C LEU A 339 4.33 -0.96 2.60
N LYS A 340 4.80 0.28 2.44
CA LYS A 340 5.02 0.90 1.12
C LYS A 340 6.50 1.19 0.82
N TYR A 341 7.41 0.43 1.42
CA TYR A 341 8.85 0.58 1.17
C TYR A 341 9.55 -0.77 1.27
N GLY A 342 10.76 -0.82 0.72
CA GLY A 342 11.60 -2.00 0.83
C GLY A 342 13.04 -1.72 0.43
N SER A 343 13.86 -2.77 0.51
CA SER A 343 15.22 -2.75 -0.01
C SER A 343 15.45 -3.96 -0.90
N LEU A 344 16.20 -3.76 -1.97
CA LEU A 344 16.65 -4.80 -2.87
C LEU A 344 18.14 -5.02 -2.63
N LYS A 345 18.52 -6.24 -2.27
CA LYS A 345 19.92 -6.58 -1.95
C LYS A 345 20.63 -7.19 -3.14
N GLY A 346 21.86 -6.75 -3.36
CA GLY A 346 22.78 -7.36 -4.31
C GLY A 346 22.32 -7.35 -5.76
N LEU A 347 21.63 -6.30 -6.21
CA LEU A 347 21.30 -6.12 -7.62
C LEU A 347 22.56 -5.66 -8.36
N ASP A 348 22.97 -6.42 -9.37
CA ASP A 348 23.97 -5.97 -10.35
C ASP A 348 23.23 -5.40 -11.57
N LEU A 349 23.27 -4.08 -11.73
CA LEU A 349 22.63 -3.39 -12.85
C LEU A 349 23.19 -3.82 -14.21
N GLY A 350 24.43 -4.33 -14.27
CA GLY A 350 25.06 -4.84 -15.48
C GLY A 350 24.62 -6.25 -15.88
N SER A 351 23.90 -6.96 -14.99
CA SER A 351 23.38 -8.29 -15.27
C SER A 351 22.04 -8.20 -16.01
N SER A 352 21.86 -9.02 -17.05
CA SER A 352 20.58 -9.11 -17.75
C SER A 352 19.51 -9.67 -16.81
N THR A 353 18.55 -8.83 -16.45
CA THR A 353 17.49 -9.16 -15.49
C THR A 353 16.14 -8.74 -16.07
N PHE A 354 15.23 -9.70 -16.24
CA PHE A 354 13.87 -9.42 -16.70
C PHE A 354 12.87 -10.21 -15.85
N ASP A 355 12.57 -9.66 -14.67
CA ASP A 355 11.72 -10.26 -13.63
C ASP A 355 10.57 -9.31 -13.28
N CYS A 356 9.77 -8.99 -14.30
CA CYS A 356 8.56 -8.20 -14.18
C CYS A 356 7.37 -9.00 -14.69
N TYR A 357 6.19 -8.62 -14.21
CA TYR A 357 4.91 -9.19 -14.63
C TYR A 357 3.87 -8.08 -14.59
N HIS A 358 2.71 -8.29 -15.24
CA HIS A 358 1.61 -7.33 -15.26
C HIS A 358 1.19 -6.92 -13.84
N PHE A 359 0.90 -5.64 -13.61
CA PHE A 359 0.17 -5.25 -12.41
C PHE A 359 -1.19 -5.95 -12.44
N ASP A 360 -1.61 -6.53 -11.31
CA ASP A 360 -2.91 -7.18 -11.24
C ASP A 360 -3.98 -6.15 -11.65
N PRO A 361 -4.88 -6.44 -12.61
CA PRO A 361 -5.91 -5.51 -12.99
C PRO A 361 -6.73 -5.17 -11.75
N ALA A 362 -6.90 -3.87 -11.48
CA ALA A 362 -7.97 -3.46 -10.59
C ALA A 362 -9.28 -4.00 -11.21
N PRO A 363 -10.26 -4.44 -10.42
CA PRO A 363 -11.58 -4.72 -10.97
C PRO A 363 -12.00 -3.49 -11.76
N LEU A 364 -12.18 -3.65 -13.08
CA LEU A 364 -12.40 -2.55 -14.02
C LEU A 364 -13.50 -1.63 -13.48
N GLY A 365 -13.08 -0.48 -12.95
CA GLY A 365 -13.96 0.64 -12.65
C GLY A 365 -14.40 1.25 -13.97
N GLY A 366 -15.51 0.74 -14.51
CA GLY A 366 -16.29 1.50 -15.48
C GLY A 366 -16.90 2.73 -14.79
N PRO A 367 -17.21 3.79 -15.56
CA PRO A 367 -17.77 5.02 -15.02
C PRO A 367 -19.12 4.74 -14.38
N ASP A 368 -19.38 5.43 -13.26
CA ASP A 368 -20.63 5.46 -12.49
C ASP A 368 -21.87 5.03 -13.28
N GLU A 369 -22.33 3.79 -13.06
CA GLU A 369 -23.75 3.45 -13.20
C GLU A 369 -24.09 2.26 -12.28
N ASP A 370 -24.86 2.61 -11.24
CA ASP A 370 -25.62 1.78 -10.31
C ASP A 370 -24.92 0.62 -9.56
N ARG A 371 -24.65 0.94 -8.28
CA ARG A 371 -24.52 0.05 -7.15
C ARG A 371 -25.68 -0.95 -7.11
N SER A 372 -25.42 -2.20 -7.49
CA SER A 372 -26.23 -3.37 -7.15
C SER A 372 -25.31 -4.58 -6.99
N ASP A 373 -25.21 -5.06 -5.77
CA ASP A 373 -24.44 -6.22 -5.32
C ASP A 373 -24.50 -7.41 -6.28
N SER A 374 -23.35 -7.79 -6.87
CA SER A 374 -22.99 -9.19 -7.15
C SER A 374 -21.61 -9.27 -7.80
N VAL A 375 -20.59 -9.51 -6.98
CA VAL A 375 -19.31 -10.07 -7.45
C VAL A 375 -19.60 -11.47 -8.02
N PRO A 376 -19.18 -11.81 -9.25
CA PRO A 376 -19.39 -13.15 -9.79
C PRO A 376 -18.70 -14.20 -8.89
N PRO A 377 -19.34 -15.36 -8.63
CA PRO A 377 -18.79 -16.39 -7.76
C PRO A 377 -17.48 -16.95 -8.34
N ALA A 378 -16.52 -17.23 -7.45
CA ALA A 378 -15.28 -17.89 -7.80
C ALA A 378 -15.57 -19.27 -8.45
N PRO A 379 -14.74 -19.73 -9.40
CA PRO A 379 -14.94 -21.01 -10.07
C PRO A 379 -15.07 -22.15 -9.05
N GLY A 380 -16.19 -22.87 -9.07
CA GLY A 380 -16.47 -23.99 -8.14
C GLY A 380 -17.37 -23.66 -6.95
N VAL A 381 -17.77 -22.40 -6.75
CA VAL A 381 -18.78 -22.03 -5.75
C VAL A 381 -20.18 -22.17 -6.36
N PRO A 382 -21.09 -22.96 -5.76
CA PRO A 382 -22.47 -23.07 -6.23
C PRO A 382 -23.18 -21.71 -6.23
N SER A 383 -24.01 -21.45 -7.24
CA SER A 383 -24.78 -20.21 -7.34
C SER A 383 -25.80 -20.01 -6.22
N THR A 384 -26.08 -21.07 -5.45
CA THR A 384 -26.99 -21.11 -4.29
C THR A 384 -26.31 -20.80 -2.96
N ALA A 385 -24.97 -20.74 -2.94
CA ALA A 385 -24.22 -20.49 -1.71
C ALA A 385 -24.42 -19.05 -1.22
N LEU A 386 -24.74 -18.92 0.06
CA LEU A 386 -24.73 -17.62 0.75
C LEU A 386 -23.27 -17.20 0.94
N SER A 387 -23.01 -15.89 0.97
CA SER A 387 -21.64 -15.40 1.15
C SER A 387 -21.58 -14.10 1.91
N ALA A 388 -20.47 -13.89 2.59
CA ALA A 388 -20.15 -12.67 3.30
C ALA A 388 -18.68 -12.31 3.13
N MET A 389 -18.41 -11.01 3.14
CA MET A 389 -17.06 -10.51 3.28
C MET A 389 -16.72 -10.41 4.77
N LEU A 390 -15.58 -10.95 5.18
CA LEU A 390 -15.13 -10.82 6.57
C LEU A 390 -14.53 -9.42 6.80
N SER A 391 -14.35 -9.06 8.07
CA SER A 391 -13.86 -7.74 8.48
C SER A 391 -12.61 -7.30 7.70
N ARG A 392 -12.55 -6.02 7.32
CA ARG A 392 -11.50 -5.41 6.47
C ARG A 392 -11.43 -5.88 5.00
N GLY A 393 -12.33 -6.74 4.53
CA GLY A 393 -12.47 -7.01 3.09
C GLY A 393 -11.42 -7.96 2.48
N LYS A 394 -10.62 -8.64 3.30
CA LYS A 394 -9.46 -9.42 2.87
C LYS A 394 -9.72 -10.91 2.62
N VAL A 395 -10.81 -11.44 3.18
CA VAL A 395 -11.22 -12.83 3.01
C VAL A 395 -12.73 -12.87 2.79
N LYS A 396 -13.15 -13.50 1.70
CA LYS A 396 -14.54 -13.81 1.40
C LYS A 396 -14.83 -15.24 1.82
N VAL A 397 -15.94 -15.45 2.51
CA VAL A 397 -16.44 -16.79 2.85
C VAL A 397 -17.81 -16.97 2.22
N ALA A 398 -18.00 -18.07 1.51
CA ALA A 398 -19.29 -18.55 1.06
C ALA A 398 -19.58 -19.92 1.69
N TRP A 399 -20.84 -20.27 1.83
CA TRP A 399 -21.23 -21.52 2.46
C TRP A 399 -22.57 -22.06 1.96
N GLU A 400 -22.74 -23.37 2.13
CA GLU A 400 -23.99 -24.08 1.94
C GLU A 400 -24.27 -24.94 3.18
N VAL A 401 -25.49 -24.83 3.71
CA VAL A 401 -25.96 -25.65 4.85
C VAL A 401 -26.88 -26.73 4.32
N ASP A 402 -26.56 -27.98 4.64
CA ASP A 402 -27.45 -29.13 4.45
C ASP A 402 -27.93 -29.61 5.82
N GLU A 403 -29.06 -29.08 6.28
CA GLU A 403 -29.65 -29.46 7.56
C GLU A 403 -30.16 -30.91 7.56
N GLY A 404 -30.51 -31.47 6.40
CA GLY A 404 -31.01 -32.84 6.26
C GLY A 404 -29.92 -33.88 6.51
N ASP A 405 -28.73 -33.63 5.95
CA ASP A 405 -27.54 -34.45 6.15
C ASP A 405 -26.72 -34.03 7.39
N GLY A 406 -26.99 -32.86 7.98
CA GLY A 406 -26.30 -32.33 9.15
C GLY A 406 -24.89 -31.81 8.87
N HIS A 407 -24.68 -31.19 7.71
CA HIS A 407 -23.36 -30.73 7.24
C HIS A 407 -23.38 -29.27 6.78
N VAL A 408 -22.20 -28.64 6.80
CA VAL A 408 -21.94 -27.34 6.17
C VAL A 408 -20.69 -27.44 5.30
N THR A 409 -20.78 -26.85 4.11
CA THR A 409 -19.63 -26.69 3.20
C THR A 409 -19.20 -25.24 3.19
N PHE A 410 -17.93 -24.98 3.46
CA PHE A 410 -17.33 -23.65 3.38
C PHE A 410 -16.48 -23.52 2.12
N TYR A 411 -16.52 -22.33 1.53
CA TYR A 411 -15.68 -21.89 0.43
C TYR A 411 -15.02 -20.59 0.88
N VAL A 412 -13.70 -20.59 0.98
CA VAL A 412 -12.91 -19.47 1.46
C VAL A 412 -12.01 -18.99 0.34
N SER A 413 -12.02 -17.68 0.10
CA SER A 413 -11.15 -17.04 -0.90
C SER A 413 -10.48 -15.83 -0.28
N ALA A 414 -9.14 -15.85 -0.21
CA ALA A 414 -8.37 -14.66 0.11
C ALA A 414 -8.45 -13.67 -1.06
N THR A 415 -8.62 -12.38 -0.76
CA THR A 415 -8.59 -11.28 -1.74
C THR A 415 -7.21 -10.59 -1.77
N SER A 416 -6.26 -11.09 -0.98
CA SER A 416 -4.88 -10.62 -0.92
C SER A 416 -3.89 -11.79 -0.97
N ARG A 417 -2.72 -11.51 -1.54
CA ARG A 417 -1.64 -12.50 -1.75
C ARG A 417 -1.18 -13.05 -0.40
N SER A 418 -1.01 -14.36 -0.34
CA SER A 418 -0.55 -15.04 0.88
C SER A 418 0.03 -16.42 0.56
N HIS A 419 0.82 -16.95 1.48
CA HIS A 419 1.27 -18.34 1.41
C HIS A 419 0.26 -19.28 2.06
N TYR A 420 -0.33 -18.85 3.17
CA TYR A 420 -1.46 -19.52 3.78
C TYR A 420 -2.62 -18.55 3.99
N ALA A 421 -3.83 -19.09 3.95
CA ALA A 421 -5.02 -18.41 4.38
C ALA A 421 -5.74 -19.25 5.44
N SER A 422 -6.39 -18.58 6.38
CA SER A 422 -7.12 -19.25 7.44
C SER A 422 -8.43 -18.55 7.77
N ILE A 423 -9.40 -19.34 8.21
CA ILE A 423 -10.58 -18.86 8.91
C ILE A 423 -10.64 -19.53 10.28
N ALA A 424 -11.18 -18.83 11.27
CA ALA A 424 -11.34 -19.35 12.61
C ALA A 424 -12.75 -19.10 13.14
N ILE A 425 -13.32 -20.10 13.80
CA ILE A 425 -14.59 -19.98 14.51
C ILE A 425 -14.28 -19.55 15.95
N GLY A 426 -14.76 -18.36 16.31
CA GLY A 426 -14.68 -17.78 17.64
C GLY A 426 -14.35 -16.28 17.62
N THR A 427 -14.40 -15.66 18.81
CA THR A 427 -14.38 -14.18 18.94
C THR A 427 -12.98 -13.58 19.11
N LYS A 428 -11.99 -14.39 19.47
CA LYS A 428 -10.58 -14.01 19.70
C LYS A 428 -9.68 -15.22 19.47
N MET A 429 -8.37 -15.06 19.27
CA MET A 429 -7.49 -16.21 19.00
C MET A 429 -7.60 -17.31 20.07
N LYS A 430 -7.43 -16.95 21.35
CA LYS A 430 -7.50 -17.92 22.45
C LYS A 430 -8.91 -18.49 22.62
N GLY A 431 -9.03 -19.80 22.48
CA GLY A 431 -10.28 -20.57 22.57
C GLY A 431 -10.97 -20.77 21.23
N SER A 432 -10.46 -20.19 20.14
CA SER A 432 -11.04 -20.35 18.80
C SER A 432 -10.50 -21.58 18.09
N TYR A 433 -11.22 -22.00 17.04
CA TYR A 433 -10.92 -23.17 16.24
C TYR A 433 -10.62 -22.75 14.80
N ALA A 434 -9.40 -22.94 14.33
CA ALA A 434 -8.92 -22.45 13.03
C ALA A 434 -8.82 -23.58 11.99
N TYR A 435 -9.14 -23.23 10.75
CA TYR A 435 -8.82 -24.00 9.56
C TYR A 435 -7.75 -23.24 8.79
N VAL A 436 -6.59 -23.85 8.59
CA VAL A 436 -5.45 -23.23 7.92
C VAL A 436 -5.14 -23.99 6.65
N ALA A 437 -5.14 -23.27 5.53
CA ALA A 437 -4.89 -23.79 4.21
C ALA A 437 -3.62 -23.18 3.59
N TRP A 438 -2.77 -24.01 3.00
CA TRP A 438 -1.58 -23.56 2.29
C TRP A 438 -1.27 -24.47 1.11
N VAL A 439 -0.43 -23.99 0.19
CA VAL A 439 0.09 -24.78 -0.92
C VAL A 439 1.60 -24.90 -0.73
N ASP A 440 2.16 -26.11 -0.87
CA ASP A 440 3.60 -26.34 -0.78
C ASP A 440 4.35 -25.96 -2.08
N ALA A 441 5.68 -26.13 -2.06
CA ALA A 441 6.53 -25.84 -3.20
C ALA A 441 6.25 -26.74 -4.43
N ASP A 442 5.68 -27.93 -4.22
CA ASP A 442 5.32 -28.87 -5.27
C ASP A 442 3.91 -28.59 -5.85
N GLY A 443 3.22 -27.57 -5.32
CA GLY A 443 1.87 -27.19 -5.72
C GLY A 443 0.76 -28.03 -5.07
N ALA A 444 1.10 -28.89 -4.09
CA ALA A 444 0.11 -29.65 -3.35
C ALA A 444 -0.55 -28.78 -2.27
N GLY A 445 -1.88 -28.78 -2.26
CA GLY A 445 -2.68 -28.02 -1.29
C GLY A 445 -2.97 -28.83 -0.03
N TYR A 446 -2.87 -28.20 1.12
CA TYR A 446 -3.13 -28.79 2.43
C TYR A 446 -4.11 -27.93 3.22
N LEU A 447 -5.01 -28.59 3.95
CA LEU A 447 -5.91 -27.99 4.92
C LEU A 447 -5.75 -28.74 6.25
N ARG A 448 -5.62 -28.01 7.35
CA ARG A 448 -5.55 -28.57 8.70
C ARG A 448 -6.39 -27.77 9.69
N SER A 449 -6.95 -28.47 10.67
CA SER A 449 -7.69 -27.89 11.78
C SER A 449 -6.80 -27.74 13.01
N TYR A 450 -6.97 -26.63 13.74
CA TYR A 450 -6.21 -26.31 14.95
C TYR A 450 -7.12 -25.74 16.03
N HIS A 451 -6.96 -26.23 17.26
CA HIS A 451 -7.53 -25.62 18.44
C HIS A 451 -6.52 -24.66 19.07
N MET A 452 -6.88 -23.39 19.21
CA MET A 452 -5.96 -22.32 19.62
C MET A 452 -6.06 -22.06 21.13
N ARG A 453 -5.10 -22.55 21.92
CA ARG A 453 -5.10 -22.37 23.39
C ARG A 453 -4.44 -21.08 23.87
N GLY A 454 -3.82 -20.35 22.97
CA GLY A 454 -3.07 -19.12 23.20
C GLY A 454 -2.69 -18.46 21.87
N GLU A 455 -1.89 -17.42 21.93
CA GLU A 455 -1.53 -16.59 20.77
C GLU A 455 -0.22 -17.02 20.11
N SER A 456 0.59 -17.85 20.78
CA SER A 456 1.85 -18.35 20.25
C SER A 456 1.66 -19.60 19.38
N ALA A 457 2.58 -19.82 18.43
CA ALA A 457 2.63 -21.02 17.60
C ALA A 457 2.59 -22.34 18.42
N SER A 458 3.28 -22.37 19.57
CA SER A 458 3.29 -23.51 20.49
C SER A 458 1.95 -23.80 21.18
N SER A 459 1.01 -22.85 21.15
CA SER A 459 -0.32 -22.98 21.74
C SER A 459 -1.38 -23.47 20.75
N LEU A 460 -1.00 -23.68 19.48
CA LEU A 460 -1.86 -24.24 18.45
C LEU A 460 -1.79 -25.76 18.48
N LEU A 461 -2.88 -26.41 18.87
CA LEU A 461 -2.97 -27.87 18.88
C LEU A 461 -3.64 -28.33 17.59
N LYS A 462 -2.90 -29.08 16.76
CA LYS A 462 -3.47 -29.73 15.57
C LYS A 462 -4.55 -30.72 15.99
N VAL A 463 -5.73 -30.64 15.37
CA VAL A 463 -6.86 -31.53 15.62
C VAL A 463 -7.12 -32.35 14.36
N GLU A 464 -7.29 -33.66 14.51
CA GLU A 464 -7.76 -34.51 13.42
C GLU A 464 -9.29 -34.44 13.37
N GLU A 465 -9.80 -33.93 12.26
CA GLU A 465 -11.22 -33.79 11.95
C GLU A 465 -11.48 -34.43 10.59
N ASP A 466 -12.56 -35.19 10.47
CA ASP A 466 -12.97 -35.85 9.22
C ASP A 466 -13.61 -34.81 8.28
N LEU A 467 -12.75 -34.03 7.61
CA LEU A 467 -13.15 -33.08 6.57
C LEU A 467 -13.37 -33.79 5.22
N ALA A 468 -14.49 -33.52 4.58
CA ALA A 468 -14.82 -34.02 3.24
C ALA A 468 -14.68 -32.91 2.18
N ASP A 469 -14.64 -33.27 0.90
CA ASP A 469 -14.62 -32.34 -0.25
C ASP A 469 -13.56 -31.23 -0.14
N VAL A 470 -12.40 -31.59 0.44
CA VAL A 470 -11.30 -30.66 0.66
C VAL A 470 -10.67 -30.30 -0.67
N THR A 471 -10.69 -29.02 -1.00
CA THR A 471 -9.91 -28.46 -2.09
C THR A 471 -9.07 -27.31 -1.57
N VAL A 472 -7.82 -27.23 -2.00
CA VAL A 472 -6.93 -26.12 -1.69
C VAL A 472 -6.18 -25.79 -2.96
N SER A 473 -6.25 -24.53 -3.37
CA SER A 473 -5.56 -24.05 -4.55
C SER A 473 -4.98 -22.67 -4.30
N LYS A 474 -3.92 -22.35 -5.04
CA LYS A 474 -3.37 -21.02 -5.11
C LYS A 474 -3.50 -20.54 -6.54
N SER A 475 -4.17 -19.40 -6.74
CA SER A 475 -4.32 -18.84 -8.07
C SER A 475 -2.96 -18.38 -8.61
N PRO A 476 -2.82 -18.22 -9.94
CA PRO A 476 -1.62 -17.60 -10.52
C PRO A 476 -1.33 -16.20 -9.95
N ALA A 477 -2.37 -15.48 -9.50
CA ALA A 477 -2.27 -14.19 -8.80
C ALA A 477 -1.86 -14.32 -7.31
N GLY A 478 -1.49 -15.51 -6.84
CA GLY A 478 -1.00 -15.74 -5.48
C GLY A 478 -2.08 -15.77 -4.39
N LEU A 479 -3.36 -15.87 -4.77
CA LEU A 479 -4.48 -15.90 -3.84
C LEU A 479 -4.77 -17.34 -3.40
N VAL A 480 -4.76 -17.60 -2.10
CA VAL A 480 -5.12 -18.91 -1.54
C VAL A 480 -6.64 -19.01 -1.47
N SER A 481 -7.18 -20.09 -2.03
CA SER A 481 -8.60 -20.44 -1.92
C SER A 481 -8.73 -21.89 -1.48
N PHE A 482 -9.72 -22.17 -0.64
CA PHE A 482 -9.97 -23.53 -0.17
C PHE A 482 -11.44 -23.78 0.11
N SER A 483 -11.86 -25.03 -0.06
CA SER A 483 -13.18 -25.51 0.34
C SER A 483 -13.07 -26.74 1.21
N PHE A 484 -14.06 -26.94 2.07
CA PHE A 484 -14.20 -28.16 2.86
C PHE A 484 -15.64 -28.32 3.35
N ARG A 485 -16.05 -29.57 3.52
CA ARG A 485 -17.33 -29.97 4.11
C ARG A 485 -17.08 -30.58 5.49
N ARG A 486 -17.87 -30.16 6.48
CA ARG A 486 -17.79 -30.67 7.86
C ARG A 486 -19.18 -30.88 8.47
N SER A 487 -19.24 -31.64 9.56
CA SER A 487 -20.49 -31.81 10.33
C SER A 487 -20.88 -30.54 11.08
N LEU A 488 -22.18 -30.30 11.23
CA LEU A 488 -22.71 -29.27 12.14
C LEU A 488 -22.46 -29.65 13.60
N ALA A 489 -22.46 -30.95 13.93
CA ALA A 489 -22.17 -31.44 15.26
C ALA A 489 -20.66 -31.37 15.55
N GLY A 490 -20.29 -30.86 16.72
CA GLY A 490 -18.92 -30.89 17.22
C GLY A 490 -18.66 -32.09 18.12
N GLU A 491 -17.44 -32.62 18.10
CA GLU A 491 -16.95 -33.66 19.01
C GLU A 491 -15.62 -33.24 19.65
N GLY A 492 -15.48 -33.40 20.97
CA GLY A 492 -14.26 -33.03 21.68
C GLY A 492 -13.94 -31.52 21.60
N ASP A 493 -12.76 -31.19 21.07
CA ASP A 493 -12.28 -29.81 20.87
C ASP A 493 -12.84 -29.17 19.57
N ILE A 494 -13.62 -29.91 18.76
CA ILE A 494 -14.25 -29.45 17.52
C ILE A 494 -15.56 -28.70 17.87
N PRO A 495 -15.77 -27.46 17.39
CA PRO A 495 -16.95 -26.67 17.73
C PRO A 495 -18.23 -27.19 17.05
N THR A 496 -19.35 -27.17 17.79
CA THR A 496 -20.68 -27.33 17.19
C THR A 496 -21.07 -26.03 16.47
N VAL A 497 -21.58 -26.15 15.25
CA VAL A 497 -22.07 -25.02 14.45
C VAL A 497 -23.58 -25.11 14.35
N ASP A 498 -24.27 -24.19 15.01
CA ASP A 498 -25.71 -24.02 14.88
C ASP A 498 -26.00 -23.02 13.74
N PRO A 499 -26.62 -23.46 12.64
CA PRO A 499 -26.79 -22.64 11.45
C PRO A 499 -27.76 -21.46 11.64
N HIS A 500 -28.58 -21.47 12.69
CA HIS A 500 -29.54 -20.41 13.00
C HIS A 500 -29.00 -19.35 13.96
N THR A 501 -27.79 -19.56 14.50
CA THR A 501 -27.15 -18.60 15.40
C THR A 501 -26.02 -17.87 14.70
N ALA A 502 -25.78 -16.63 15.12
CA ALA A 502 -24.71 -15.81 14.60
C ALA A 502 -23.35 -16.39 15.03
N MET A 503 -22.64 -17.01 14.09
CA MET A 503 -21.34 -17.64 14.30
C MET A 503 -20.22 -16.62 14.09
N PRO A 504 -19.33 -16.39 15.07
CA PRO A 504 -18.20 -15.49 14.90
C PRO A 504 -17.11 -16.13 14.04
N LEU A 505 -16.70 -15.43 12.98
CA LEU A 505 -15.61 -15.81 12.10
C LEU A 505 -14.49 -14.77 12.12
N GLY A 506 -13.27 -15.23 12.42
CA GLY A 506 -12.02 -14.51 12.19
C GLY A 506 -11.27 -15.06 10.98
N TRP A 507 -10.27 -14.32 10.51
CA TRP A 507 -9.38 -14.75 9.44
C TRP A 507 -7.94 -14.29 9.68
N ALA A 508 -7.00 -15.01 9.08
CA ALA A 508 -5.60 -14.62 9.07
C ALA A 508 -4.88 -15.12 7.81
N LEU A 509 -3.95 -14.32 7.31
CA LEU A 509 -3.08 -14.58 6.16
C LEU A 509 -1.62 -14.49 6.60
N GLY A 510 -0.74 -15.29 6.00
CA GLY A 510 0.69 -15.18 6.33
C GLY A 510 1.63 -15.74 5.28
N ALA A 511 2.91 -15.56 5.54
CA ALA A 511 4.00 -15.78 4.59
C ALA A 511 4.53 -17.22 4.55
N SER A 512 4.30 -18.02 5.58
CA SER A 512 4.70 -19.43 5.61
C SER A 512 3.83 -20.25 6.56
N TRP A 513 3.64 -21.53 6.24
CA TRP A 513 2.98 -22.50 7.12
C TRP A 513 3.57 -23.89 6.91
N SER A 514 3.62 -24.69 7.97
CA SER A 514 3.99 -26.11 7.94
C SER A 514 3.23 -26.85 9.05
N ASP A 515 2.87 -28.12 8.83
CA ASP A 515 2.18 -28.94 9.83
C ASP A 515 3.10 -29.89 10.62
N THR A 516 4.42 -29.83 10.42
CA THR A 516 5.41 -30.66 11.12
C THR A 516 5.96 -30.00 12.39
N GLU A 517 6.30 -28.71 12.34
CA GLU A 517 6.78 -27.92 13.48
C GLU A 517 6.30 -26.48 13.36
N LEU A 518 5.42 -26.04 14.27
CA LEU A 518 4.91 -24.68 14.30
C LEU A 518 5.88 -23.76 15.05
N THR A 519 6.37 -22.74 14.36
CA THR A 519 7.33 -21.76 14.91
C THR A 519 6.76 -20.34 14.81
N GLY A 520 7.36 -19.39 15.55
CA GLY A 520 6.98 -17.97 15.48
C GLY A 520 7.18 -17.33 14.10
N SER A 521 7.96 -17.94 13.20
CA SER A 521 8.09 -17.47 11.82
C SER A 521 6.84 -17.70 10.96
N MET A 522 5.84 -18.42 11.48
CA MET A 522 4.55 -18.70 10.84
C MET A 522 3.43 -17.78 11.34
N GLU A 523 3.78 -16.75 12.10
CA GLU A 523 2.85 -15.69 12.50
C GLU A 523 2.20 -15.05 11.28
N HIS A 524 0.94 -14.69 11.43
CA HIS A 524 0.17 -14.05 10.38
C HIS A 524 0.71 -12.63 10.12
N THR A 525 0.71 -12.22 8.86
CA THR A 525 1.11 -10.87 8.43
C THR A 525 -0.08 -9.94 8.25
N ASP A 526 -1.28 -10.50 8.05
CA ASP A 526 -2.55 -9.76 7.95
C ASP A 526 -3.68 -10.59 8.59
N TRP A 527 -4.59 -9.96 9.34
CA TRP A 527 -5.61 -10.66 10.12
C TRP A 527 -6.84 -9.81 10.48
N SER A 528 -7.93 -10.48 10.86
CA SER A 528 -9.11 -9.84 11.41
C SER A 528 -8.86 -9.34 12.84
N ARG A 529 -9.10 -8.05 13.08
CA ARG A 529 -9.08 -7.46 14.44
C ARG A 529 -10.37 -7.71 15.23
N SER A 530 -11.49 -7.78 14.52
CA SER A 530 -12.81 -8.09 15.05
C SER A 530 -13.43 -9.25 14.29
N PRO A 531 -14.15 -10.17 14.96
CA PRO A 531 -14.86 -11.24 14.28
C PRO A 531 -16.04 -10.67 13.48
N THR A 532 -16.34 -11.30 12.35
CA THR A 532 -17.60 -11.11 11.63
C THR A 532 -18.57 -12.16 12.10
N PHE A 533 -19.70 -11.74 12.66
CA PHE A 533 -20.80 -12.62 13.04
C PHE A 533 -21.62 -12.95 11.80
N VAL A 534 -21.69 -14.24 11.46
CA VAL A 534 -22.37 -14.75 10.27
C VAL A 534 -23.47 -15.71 10.66
N THR A 535 -24.70 -15.47 10.21
CA THR A 535 -25.81 -16.41 10.38
C THR A 535 -25.99 -17.24 9.12
N LEU A 536 -25.77 -18.55 9.23
CA LEU A 536 -25.61 -19.41 8.06
C LEU A 536 -26.90 -19.58 7.26
N THR A 537 -28.08 -19.57 7.91
CA THR A 537 -29.36 -19.72 7.19
C THR A 537 -29.87 -18.44 6.52
N THR A 538 -29.51 -17.25 7.04
CA THR A 538 -30.04 -15.97 6.52
C THR A 538 -29.03 -15.24 5.62
N GLY A 539 -27.74 -15.51 5.76
CA GLY A 539 -26.70 -14.75 5.05
C GLY A 539 -26.29 -13.47 5.77
N ASP A 540 -26.91 -13.16 6.92
CA ASP A 540 -26.61 -11.93 7.66
C ASP A 540 -25.18 -11.96 8.18
N ALA A 541 -24.43 -10.89 7.89
CA ALA A 541 -23.05 -10.71 8.32
C ALA A 541 -22.85 -9.33 8.94
N THR A 542 -22.42 -9.29 10.20
CA THR A 542 -22.16 -8.05 10.94
C THR A 542 -20.81 -8.12 11.63
N VAL A 543 -19.99 -7.06 11.50
CA VAL A 543 -18.71 -6.97 12.21
C VAL A 543 -18.96 -6.60 13.68
N ALA A 544 -18.22 -7.20 14.60
CA ALA A 544 -18.30 -6.83 16.02
C ALA A 544 -17.88 -5.36 16.20
N ALA A 545 -18.75 -4.56 16.83
CA ALA A 545 -18.45 -3.17 17.15
C ALA A 545 -17.28 -3.06 18.15
N ALA A 546 -16.52 -1.97 18.03
CA ALA A 546 -15.53 -1.54 19.02
C ALA A 546 -16.00 -1.73 20.49
N ASP A 547 -15.16 -2.34 21.32
CA ASP A 547 -15.39 -2.50 22.76
C ASP A 547 -15.66 -1.14 23.42
N ALA A 548 -16.92 -0.90 23.81
CA ALA A 548 -17.40 0.40 24.28
C ALA A 548 -16.64 0.90 25.51
N GLU A 549 -16.10 -0.01 26.32
CA GLU A 549 -15.35 0.26 27.54
C GLU A 549 -13.97 0.87 27.25
N TYR A 550 -13.24 0.38 26.23
CA TYR A 550 -11.96 0.98 25.81
C TYR A 550 -12.18 2.37 25.18
N SER A 551 -13.24 2.52 24.39
CA SER A 551 -13.64 3.82 23.84
C SER A 551 -14.00 4.82 24.96
N ALA A 552 -14.76 4.39 25.96
CA ALA A 552 -15.14 5.20 27.12
C ALA A 552 -13.91 5.61 27.97
N HIS A 553 -12.96 4.70 28.18
CA HIS A 553 -11.67 5.02 28.81
C HIS A 553 -10.95 6.15 28.05
N GLY A 554 -10.81 6.01 26.73
CA GLY A 554 -10.15 7.00 25.87
C GLY A 554 -10.79 8.39 25.97
N TRP A 555 -12.12 8.47 25.85
CA TRP A 555 -12.85 9.75 25.94
C TRP A 555 -12.73 10.43 27.30
N LEU A 556 -12.78 9.66 28.40
CA LEU A 556 -12.60 10.20 29.75
C LEU A 556 -11.18 10.75 29.95
N MET A 557 -10.16 10.00 29.50
CA MET A 557 -8.76 10.41 29.62
C MET A 557 -8.44 11.61 28.74
N TRP A 558 -8.92 11.64 27.49
CA TRP A 558 -8.79 12.79 26.60
C TRP A 558 -9.45 14.04 27.19
N SER A 559 -10.69 13.92 27.66
CA SER A 559 -11.41 15.05 28.25
C SER A 559 -10.69 15.60 29.50
N ALA A 560 -10.10 14.72 30.31
CA ALA A 560 -9.33 15.13 31.47
C ALA A 560 -8.04 15.87 31.09
N TRP A 561 -7.23 15.30 30.20
CA TRP A 561 -5.87 15.78 29.90
C TRP A 561 -5.78 16.82 28.79
N ALA A 562 -6.66 16.78 27.78
CA ALA A 562 -6.67 17.72 26.67
C ALA A 562 -7.56 18.95 26.92
N VAL A 563 -8.59 18.82 27.77
CA VAL A 563 -9.57 19.91 28.01
C VAL A 563 -9.49 20.45 29.42
N LEU A 564 -9.76 19.62 30.44
CA LEU A 564 -9.92 20.10 31.81
C LEU A 564 -8.61 20.57 32.45
N VAL A 565 -7.52 19.80 32.31
CA VAL A 565 -6.21 20.19 32.85
C VAL A 565 -5.67 21.47 32.20
N PRO A 566 -5.61 21.59 30.85
CA PRO A 566 -5.22 22.84 30.19
C PRO A 566 -6.13 24.00 30.56
N GLY A 567 -7.45 23.82 30.58
CA GLY A 567 -8.41 24.86 31.00
C GLY A 567 -8.14 25.38 32.41
N GLY A 568 -7.86 24.46 33.36
CA GLY A 568 -7.48 24.84 34.71
C GLY A 568 -6.14 25.58 34.77
N VAL A 569 -5.13 25.20 33.98
CA VAL A 569 -3.83 25.88 33.92
C VAL A 569 -3.96 27.28 33.30
N LEU A 570 -4.70 27.41 32.20
CA LEU A 570 -4.94 28.67 31.52
C LEU A 570 -5.73 29.64 32.39
N SER A 571 -6.73 29.16 33.14
CA SER A 571 -7.47 30.00 34.09
C SER A 571 -6.55 30.63 35.15
N ALA A 572 -5.61 29.85 35.69
CA ALA A 572 -4.62 30.34 36.65
C ALA A 572 -3.58 31.29 36.05
N ARG A 573 -3.40 31.31 34.72
CA ARG A 573 -2.50 32.23 34.02
C ARG A 573 -3.18 33.54 33.64
N TYR A 574 -4.36 33.48 33.06
CA TYR A 574 -4.99 34.62 32.38
C TYR A 574 -6.11 35.29 33.18
N LEU A 575 -6.76 34.60 34.14
CA LEU A 575 -7.94 35.11 34.83
C LEU A 575 -7.67 35.76 36.20
N LYS A 576 -6.40 36.08 36.51
CA LYS A 576 -6.03 36.64 37.81
C LYS A 576 -6.62 38.03 38.10
N GLY A 577 -7.00 38.78 37.07
CA GLY A 577 -7.56 40.14 37.21
C GLY A 577 -9.05 40.19 37.55
N PHE A 578 -9.75 39.06 37.58
CA PHE A 578 -11.17 39.01 37.89
C PHE A 578 -11.43 38.97 39.39
N GLU A 579 -12.52 39.59 39.82
CA GLU A 579 -12.93 39.68 41.22
C GLU A 579 -13.21 38.30 41.84
N ASN A 580 -13.27 38.24 43.18
CA ASN A 580 -13.64 37.04 43.95
C ASN A 580 -12.72 35.81 43.77
N ALA A 581 -11.47 36.04 43.35
CA ALA A 581 -10.50 34.99 43.06
C ALA A 581 -11.04 33.93 42.08
N LEU A 582 -11.77 34.38 41.04
CA LEU A 582 -12.39 33.52 40.04
C LEU A 582 -11.41 32.51 39.44
N TRP A 583 -10.18 32.93 39.13
CA TRP A 583 -9.13 32.04 38.62
C TRP A 583 -8.86 30.84 39.53
N LEU A 584 -8.91 31.01 40.85
CA LEU A 584 -8.60 29.94 41.80
C LEU A 584 -9.76 28.95 41.87
N LYS A 585 -11.00 29.44 41.83
CA LYS A 585 -12.21 28.59 41.80
C LYS A 585 -12.28 27.77 40.51
N LEU A 586 -12.00 28.40 39.37
CA LEU A 586 -11.97 27.72 38.07
C LEU A 586 -10.82 26.71 37.99
N HIS A 587 -9.62 27.09 38.41
CA HIS A 587 -8.49 26.18 38.47
C HIS A 587 -8.81 24.95 39.33
N GLN A 588 -9.28 25.14 40.56
CA GLN A 588 -9.65 24.05 41.45
C GLN A 588 -10.78 23.19 40.89
N GLY A 589 -11.84 23.81 40.35
CA GLY A 589 -12.97 23.10 39.76
C GLY A 589 -12.56 22.20 38.60
N CYS A 590 -11.78 22.72 37.66
CA CYS A 590 -11.24 21.96 36.53
C CYS A 590 -10.33 20.81 37.01
N MET A 591 -9.44 21.06 37.98
CA MET A 591 -8.51 20.02 38.48
C MET A 591 -9.24 18.88 39.19
N TYR A 592 -10.25 19.19 40.02
CA TYR A 592 -11.03 18.14 40.71
C TYR A 592 -11.91 17.34 39.73
N LEU A 593 -12.52 17.99 38.74
CA LEU A 593 -13.29 17.29 37.72
C LEU A 593 -12.40 16.40 36.83
N ALA A 594 -11.19 16.89 36.48
CA ALA A 594 -10.22 16.10 35.74
C ALA A 594 -9.79 14.85 36.51
N LEU A 595 -9.51 14.97 37.81
CA LEU A 595 -9.18 13.83 38.67
C LEU A 595 -10.32 12.80 38.76
N LEU A 596 -11.58 13.24 38.75
CA LEU A 596 -12.73 12.34 38.73
C LEU A 596 -12.79 11.54 37.41
N PHE A 597 -12.57 12.21 36.27
CA PHE A 597 -12.55 11.56 34.96
C PHE A 597 -11.38 10.58 34.85
N MET A 598 -10.19 10.97 35.33
CA MET A 598 -9.01 10.11 35.39
C MET A 598 -9.26 8.85 36.24
N ALA A 599 -9.90 8.99 37.40
CA ALA A 599 -10.22 7.84 38.26
C ALA A 599 -11.24 6.90 37.61
N ALA A 600 -12.28 7.44 36.97
CA ALA A 600 -13.27 6.65 36.23
C ALA A 600 -12.65 5.92 35.03
N GLY A 601 -11.82 6.63 34.25
CA GLY A 601 -11.10 6.05 33.12
C GLY A 601 -10.15 4.93 33.57
N LEU A 602 -9.39 5.12 34.64
CA LEU A 602 -8.50 4.09 35.18
C LEU A 602 -9.28 2.84 35.61
N LEU A 603 -10.43 3.02 36.27
CA LEU A 603 -11.28 1.91 36.70
C LEU A 603 -11.76 1.07 35.51
N LEU A 604 -12.26 1.71 34.45
CA LEU A 604 -12.69 1.03 33.23
C LEU A 604 -11.56 0.22 32.59
N ALA A 605 -10.37 0.82 32.46
CA ALA A 605 -9.21 0.14 31.90
C ALA A 605 -8.78 -1.09 32.73
N VAL A 606 -8.75 -0.97 34.06
CA VAL A 606 -8.38 -2.10 34.94
C VAL A 606 -9.40 -3.23 34.85
N VAL A 607 -10.69 -2.92 34.90
CA VAL A 607 -11.76 -3.95 34.81
C VAL A 607 -11.70 -4.67 33.46
N LYS A 608 -11.60 -3.92 32.36
CA LYS A 608 -11.57 -4.53 31.02
C LYS A 608 -10.30 -5.35 30.76
N THR A 609 -9.15 -4.87 31.23
CA THR A 609 -7.88 -5.61 31.11
C THR A 609 -7.94 -6.95 31.85
N GLU A 610 -8.58 -6.97 33.03
CA GLU A 610 -8.80 -8.19 33.80
C GLU A 610 -9.78 -9.15 33.12
N GLU A 611 -10.92 -8.65 32.61
CA GLU A 611 -11.90 -9.44 31.87
C GLU A 611 -11.31 -10.08 30.61
N ASP A 612 -10.44 -9.34 29.91
CA ASP A 612 -9.75 -9.84 28.73
C ASP A 612 -8.62 -10.84 29.06
N GLY A 613 -8.25 -10.96 30.34
CA GLY A 613 -7.14 -11.80 30.82
C GLY A 613 -5.78 -11.31 30.34
N LYS A 614 -5.68 -10.01 30.00
CA LYS A 614 -4.44 -9.36 29.58
C LYS A 614 -3.60 -9.02 30.82
N ARG A 615 -2.30 -8.88 30.62
CA ARG A 615 -1.38 -8.47 31.69
C ARG A 615 -1.44 -6.96 31.87
N HIS A 616 -1.51 -6.51 33.12
CA HIS A 616 -1.45 -5.10 33.47
C HIS A 616 -0.02 -4.56 33.33
N PHE A 617 0.13 -3.34 32.80
CA PHE A 617 1.41 -2.61 32.70
C PHE A 617 2.44 -3.17 31.71
N ASP A 618 1.99 -3.83 30.64
CA ASP A 618 2.87 -4.50 29.68
C ASP A 618 3.28 -3.61 28.48
N ASN A 619 2.80 -2.37 28.38
CA ASN A 619 3.13 -1.47 27.26
C ASN A 619 3.46 -0.02 27.70
N ALA A 620 4.01 0.76 26.77
CA ALA A 620 4.41 2.15 27.02
C ALA A 620 3.24 3.04 27.45
N HIS A 621 2.05 2.84 26.87
CA HIS A 621 0.84 3.59 27.20
C HIS A 621 0.44 3.40 28.67
N THR A 622 0.33 2.15 29.14
CA THR A 622 -0.05 1.81 30.52
C THR A 622 0.99 2.26 31.53
N LEU A 623 2.28 2.17 31.17
CA LEU A 623 3.39 2.61 32.02
C LEU A 623 3.45 4.13 32.18
N THR A 624 3.41 4.88 31.07
CA THR A 624 3.42 6.35 31.10
C THR A 624 2.14 6.89 31.75
N GLY A 625 1.00 6.26 31.47
CA GLY A 625 -0.30 6.61 32.03
C GLY A 625 -0.35 6.48 33.55
N ILE A 626 0.14 5.37 34.12
CA ILE A 626 0.12 5.20 35.59
C ILE A 626 1.05 6.20 36.31
N PHE A 627 2.20 6.55 35.71
CA PHE A 627 3.07 7.59 36.26
C PHE A 627 2.42 8.98 36.18
N ALA A 628 1.76 9.31 35.07
CA ALA A 628 1.02 10.57 34.93
C ALA A 628 -0.12 10.68 35.97
N LEU A 629 -0.88 9.60 36.16
CA LEU A 629 -1.96 9.51 37.15
C LEU A 629 -1.44 9.63 38.58
N ALA A 630 -0.30 9.00 38.91
CA ALA A 630 0.32 9.13 40.22
C ALA A 630 0.75 10.57 40.51
N LEU A 631 1.38 11.26 39.54
CA LEU A 631 1.75 12.67 39.69
C LEU A 631 0.52 13.57 39.84
N ALA A 632 -0.57 13.29 39.12
CA ALA A 632 -1.84 14.01 39.26
C ALA A 632 -2.47 13.81 40.65
N ALA A 633 -2.48 12.57 41.16
CA ALA A 633 -3.05 12.23 42.47
C ALA A 633 -2.29 12.86 43.66
N VAL A 634 -1.00 13.18 43.48
CA VAL A 634 -0.21 13.91 44.50
C VAL A 634 -0.53 15.42 44.52
N GLN A 635 -1.08 15.99 43.44
CA GLN A 635 -1.34 17.44 43.36
C GLN A 635 -2.35 17.95 44.42
N PRO A 636 -3.45 17.26 44.76
CA PRO A 636 -4.33 17.66 45.86
C PRO A 636 -3.64 17.72 47.23
N ILE A 637 -2.78 16.73 47.53
CA ILE A 637 -2.00 16.72 48.78
C ILE A 637 -1.06 17.92 48.81
N ASN A 638 -0.37 18.16 47.69
CA ASN A 638 0.47 19.34 47.52
C ASN A 638 -0.32 20.64 47.69
N ALA A 639 -1.56 20.72 47.17
CA ALA A 639 -2.43 21.88 47.32
C ALA A 639 -2.87 22.14 48.77
N ILE A 640 -3.09 21.08 49.58
CA ILE A 640 -3.39 21.21 51.01
C ILE A 640 -2.19 21.76 51.78
N MET A 641 -0.97 21.39 51.38
CA MET A 641 0.28 21.88 52.00
C MET A 641 0.67 23.30 51.59
N ARG A 642 -0.17 23.99 50.79
CA ARG A 642 0.07 25.36 50.30
C ARG A 642 0.29 26.35 51.46
N PRO A 643 1.50 26.92 51.63
CA PRO A 643 1.79 27.84 52.73
C PRO A 643 0.93 29.12 52.65
N PRO A 644 0.55 29.77 53.77
CA PRO A 644 -0.20 31.03 53.75
C PRO A 644 0.53 32.14 52.97
N GLN A 645 -0.22 33.10 52.43
CA GLN A 645 0.38 34.29 51.81
C GLN A 645 1.04 35.14 52.91
N PRO A 646 2.27 35.65 52.72
CA PRO A 646 2.88 36.56 53.68
C PRO A 646 2.04 37.84 53.77
N ASP A 647 1.79 38.34 54.99
CA ASP A 647 1.01 39.57 55.21
C ASP A 647 1.62 40.75 54.47
N SER A 648 1.00 41.19 53.37
CA SER A 648 1.30 42.45 52.72
C SER A 648 0.32 43.51 53.21
N GLY A 649 0.53 44.00 54.44
CA GLY A 649 -0.13 45.23 54.89
C GLY A 649 0.39 46.45 54.11
N PRO A 650 -0.44 47.48 53.86
CA PRO A 650 0.04 48.72 53.25
C PRO A 650 0.99 49.43 54.24
N ALA A 651 1.96 50.17 53.70
CA ALA A 651 2.94 50.92 54.47
C ALA A 651 2.32 51.69 55.66
N GLY A 652 2.56 51.21 56.87
CA GLY A 652 2.11 51.82 58.12
C GLY A 652 2.79 51.15 59.31
N ARG A 653 3.42 51.94 60.17
CA ARG A 653 4.19 51.58 61.38
C ARG A 653 3.67 50.33 62.14
N PRO A 654 4.57 49.52 62.74
CA PRO A 654 4.16 48.48 63.67
C PRO A 654 3.72 49.14 64.98
N ALA A 655 2.49 48.88 65.42
CA ALA A 655 1.95 49.36 66.69
C ALA A 655 1.86 48.26 67.76
N ASP A 656 2.41 47.06 67.55
CA ASP A 656 2.39 45.99 68.55
C ASP A 656 3.17 44.74 68.07
N GLY A 657 4.48 44.89 67.88
CA GLY A 657 5.47 43.87 68.28
C GLY A 657 5.42 42.41 67.79
N LYS A 658 4.48 41.95 66.96
CA LYS A 658 4.47 40.57 66.41
C LYS A 658 3.79 40.47 65.04
N ALA A 659 4.53 40.79 63.98
CA ALA A 659 4.26 40.26 62.65
C ALA A 659 5.59 40.10 61.89
N THR A 660 6.40 39.15 62.33
CA THR A 660 7.49 38.61 61.53
C THR A 660 6.96 37.41 60.74
N ALA A 661 6.31 37.66 59.60
CA ALA A 661 6.35 36.66 58.53
C ALA A 661 7.82 36.55 58.07
N GLY A 662 8.58 35.70 58.76
CA GLY A 662 10.04 35.62 58.60
C GLY A 662 10.44 35.25 57.17
N ARG A 663 11.68 35.56 56.79
CA ARG A 663 12.29 35.16 55.50
C ARG A 663 12.03 33.69 55.14
N PHE A 664 11.89 32.82 56.15
CA PHE A 664 11.52 31.41 56.04
C PHE A 664 10.12 31.13 55.46
N ALA A 665 9.10 31.95 55.77
CA ALA A 665 7.74 31.77 55.24
C ALA A 665 7.67 32.15 53.75
N VAL A 666 8.38 33.20 53.36
CA VAL A 666 8.53 33.62 51.94
C VAL A 666 9.31 32.58 51.14
N SER A 667 10.37 32.00 51.72
CA SER A 667 11.14 30.93 51.07
C SER A 667 10.33 29.64 50.92
N ALA A 668 9.57 29.23 51.95
CA ALA A 668 8.72 28.03 51.90
C ALA A 668 7.64 28.13 50.82
N ARG A 669 6.97 29.29 50.70
CA ARG A 669 5.96 29.54 49.66
C ARG A 669 6.57 29.47 48.26
N ARG A 670 7.76 30.05 48.06
CA ARG A 670 8.45 30.03 46.77
C ARG A 670 8.89 28.63 46.35
N VAL A 671 9.41 27.83 47.29
CA VAL A 671 9.76 26.42 47.04
C VAL A 671 8.52 25.62 46.65
N TRP A 672 7.43 25.77 47.40
CA TRP A 672 6.15 25.12 47.08
C TRP A 672 5.65 25.48 45.67
N GLU A 673 5.70 26.76 45.27
CA GLU A 673 5.26 27.20 43.94
C GLU A 673 6.09 26.60 42.80
N VAL A 674 7.41 26.48 42.99
CA VAL A 674 8.30 25.85 42.01
C VAL A 674 8.02 24.35 41.94
N SER A 675 7.96 23.67 43.09
CA SER A 675 7.68 22.23 43.14
C SER A 675 6.33 21.87 42.56
N HIS A 676 5.28 22.64 42.87
CA HIS A 676 3.94 22.44 42.32
C HIS A 676 3.91 22.55 40.80
N ARG A 677 4.57 23.58 40.23
CA ARG A 677 4.64 23.77 38.77
C ARG A 677 5.49 22.70 38.09
N ALA A 678 6.62 22.32 38.68
CA ALA A 678 7.52 21.31 38.12
C ALA A 678 6.84 19.93 38.05
N LEU A 679 6.19 19.51 39.15
CA LEU A 679 5.45 18.25 39.19
C LEU A 679 4.25 18.26 38.22
N ALA A 680 3.56 19.40 38.09
CA ALA A 680 2.46 19.53 37.13
C ALA A 680 2.95 19.45 35.67
N ALA A 681 4.06 20.12 35.34
CA ALA A 681 4.64 20.08 34.00
C ALA A 681 5.13 18.67 33.64
N ALA A 682 5.78 17.96 34.57
CA ALA A 682 6.18 16.58 34.38
C ALA A 682 4.97 15.64 34.18
N GLY A 683 3.90 15.85 34.96
CA GLY A 683 2.64 15.10 34.80
C GLY A 683 2.00 15.31 33.43
N VAL A 684 1.96 16.55 32.93
CA VAL A 684 1.42 16.86 31.59
C VAL A 684 2.30 16.26 30.48
N ALA A 685 3.62 16.31 30.61
CA ALA A 685 4.52 15.71 29.61
C ALA A 685 4.32 14.19 29.50
N LEU A 686 4.22 13.49 30.64
CA LEU A 686 3.92 12.05 30.66
C LEU A 686 2.51 11.74 30.15
N ALA A 687 1.53 12.60 30.46
CA ALA A 687 0.17 12.44 29.94
C ALA A 687 0.10 12.62 28.43
N LEU A 688 0.85 13.55 27.84
CA LEU A 688 0.95 13.70 26.39
C LEU A 688 1.54 12.45 25.75
N ALA A 689 2.65 11.93 26.28
CA ALA A 689 3.22 10.67 25.80
C ALA A 689 2.23 9.49 25.91
N SER A 690 1.45 9.43 27.00
CA SER A 690 0.41 8.41 27.21
C SER A 690 -0.78 8.57 26.27
N LEU A 691 -1.19 9.80 25.94
CA LEU A 691 -2.27 10.06 24.97
C LEU A 691 -1.89 9.61 23.57
N PHE A 692 -0.70 9.98 23.08
CA PHE A 692 -0.25 9.57 21.74
C PHE A 692 -0.06 8.05 21.65
N SER A 693 0.69 7.45 22.59
CA SER A 693 0.84 5.99 22.62
C SER A 693 -0.47 5.22 22.84
N GLY A 694 -1.48 5.86 23.45
CA GLY A 694 -2.82 5.29 23.60
C GLY A 694 -3.65 5.35 22.32
N ILE A 695 -3.51 6.41 21.52
CA ILE A 695 -4.14 6.54 20.21
C ILE A 695 -3.55 5.50 19.25
N ASP A 696 -2.22 5.35 19.23
CA ASP A 696 -1.54 4.32 18.42
C ASP A 696 -2.01 2.91 18.81
N GLU A 697 -2.20 2.64 20.11
CA GLU A 697 -2.75 1.37 20.59
C GLU A 697 -4.21 1.16 20.15
N MET A 698 -5.04 2.20 20.17
CA MET A 698 -6.43 2.12 19.70
C MET A 698 -6.52 1.91 18.17
N GLU A 699 -5.62 2.52 17.41
CA GLU A 699 -5.50 2.33 15.96
C GLU A 699 -5.03 0.90 15.64
N ASN A 700 -4.05 0.39 16.39
CA ASN A 700 -3.60 -1.01 16.30
C ASN A 700 -4.72 -2.01 16.65
N GLN A 701 -5.65 -1.62 17.52
CA GLN A 701 -6.85 -2.40 17.85
C GLN A 701 -8.04 -2.18 16.90
N GLY A 702 -7.90 -1.30 15.88
CA GLY A 702 -8.93 -1.08 14.85
C GLY A 702 -10.12 -0.23 15.31
N LEU A 703 -9.98 0.54 16.39
CA LEU A 703 -11.06 1.32 17.00
C LEU A 703 -11.20 2.75 16.43
N SER A 704 -10.29 3.17 15.55
CA SER A 704 -10.30 4.52 14.94
C SER A 704 -11.28 4.65 13.77
N GLU A 705 -11.48 3.59 12.98
CA GLU A 705 -12.39 3.56 11.83
C GLU A 705 -13.87 3.66 12.28
N ASP A 706 -14.28 2.93 13.33
CA ASP A 706 -15.63 2.96 13.92
C ASP A 706 -15.98 4.31 14.58
N ALA A 707 -14.98 5.07 15.04
CA ALA A 707 -15.17 6.36 15.68
C ALA A 707 -15.41 7.49 14.65
N ALA A 708 -14.82 7.37 13.45
CA ALA A 708 -15.07 8.26 12.34
C ALA A 708 -16.47 8.05 11.73
N GLU A 709 -16.91 6.80 11.59
CA GLU A 709 -18.25 6.46 11.06
C GLU A 709 -19.39 6.90 11.99
N LYS A 710 -19.15 7.06 13.30
CA LYS A 710 -20.14 7.58 14.27
C LYS A 710 -20.18 9.11 14.39
N LEU A 711 -19.30 9.82 13.66
CA LEU A 711 -19.26 11.28 13.61
C LEU A 711 -19.82 11.85 12.29
N GLU A 712 -20.19 10.99 11.34
CA GLU A 712 -21.08 11.28 10.20
C GLU A 712 -22.52 10.84 10.49
#